data_AF-A0A8M1G5I1-F1
#
_entry.id   AF-A0A8M1G5I1-F1
#
_cell.length_a   1.000
_cell.length_b   1.000
_cell.length_c   1.000
_cell.angle_alpha   90.00
_cell.angle_beta   90.00
_cell.angle_gamma   90.00
#
_symmetry.space_group_name_H-M   'P 1'
#
loop_
_entity.id
_entity.type
_entity.pdbx_description
1 polymer ?
#
loop_
_entity_poly.entity_id
_entity_poly.type
_entity_poly.pdbx_seq_one_letter_code
_entity_poly.pdbx_strand_id
1 'polypeptide(L)'
;MRALWALLAVLLASWRLWAIQDIQECTWQVVLNKFERVGKNGMSDRFFDQEPLETLDSVFTPLVDAPTDQGEKYLSFPYYLKINYSCNGESSEAQVRKGHLTGLKPMVLVTFQSPVNFHHWKIEQLQIQMEAAPFRDKEQCTADEMCVMSWYTPMPIKNGSVVMRVDVSSNGLGPFIPNKRFQVNINGFLQRQQDNTLHFTVGNEIFSLIPRYFMNVSSRPLWHTVDQAPVLILGGIPDEKSVLLTDTSFTDSFLVELNIDSCWVGSFYCPQASFTATIYDAIATESTLFIRQNQLVYYFTGTYLTLHESNRGSGSWVRVLANECIKRLCPVHFHSNGSEYVMALTTGKREGYVHLGTITDGHVSFKLLPKQRSVCEGIQVVNCSITWAVFDAGDYNLLMLVEIQDPTTGKYFQVVSYDLVNDNLVILYTIPEFIPDARGLQFLMILGTESYTNFPMVPKGMFYNPYNNLLFIWGNFLLQSYNKENFIYLADFPKEQSIKYLVNSFHGDTAIVTETEEIWYLLEGSYRMYKLFPSKGWEVYISLQVMHQSSLYTSSETMVTLFYEDRRLYQLVYLIDKKQGRLVKRLVPVEQLLMYEQLGNHYLLKRQGNHLTLSFTSFCPFTVMRLRDLPNPQIYTRQERYQARPPRVLEPSGFHDENSLAVYQGLVYYLLYLHSKYHKPYADPVHDPTWRWWKNKKLDQDYYFYLASNLRSASNVYIEMASYEKIYDLKAEHELPERIFLDKGNSYAFSVFLTVREHSFEFQPERVLTTLELRSKVDLGVVLADPGCIEVVVKQKVLINRNSVLFWVTLNDKRSCFDQGISGHHLMKTSMLVKVVGAVGHCFQNTHRGPRMQGNLMVPVFIGCPPGKRLAFDITYTLEYNRLQNKHYFDCVHVDPEMPCFLFRDIFYPFFLIQDLVTGESGSFQGSYVLTVVGGGPTMDTIKEYSEEEIYRFNSPLDKTNSLIWTTKNTTTTKDSAFNIMTHQSLGIEWLCLENSPCHDTIPHTIFAPEFFFKVLVSNRGVDKSTYCDYQLIFLLHIHGLPLSAKRALFILMVSSCVFIGLVTLYIIFCLLLPLMVKACSALRWKINNIITSESYYPYTASSRVFSGASGTRSRGSSSVSSGVSSKVAEGNQEAPEETSKKQSIT
;
A
#
# COMPACT_ATOMS: atom_id res chain seq x y z
N MET A 1 46.99 27.77 -18.40
CA MET A 1 47.84 27.49 -17.23
C MET A 1 47.05 27.14 -15.96
N ARG A 2 46.09 27.96 -15.48
CA ARG A 2 45.26 27.61 -14.29
C ARG A 2 44.39 26.33 -14.48
N ALA A 3 43.82 26.13 -15.66
CA ALA A 3 43.06 24.91 -16.00
C ALA A 3 43.95 23.65 -16.00
N LEU A 4 45.21 23.77 -16.42
CA LEU A 4 46.17 22.66 -16.46
C LEU A 4 46.61 22.22 -15.06
N TRP A 5 46.69 23.15 -14.10
CA TRP A 5 46.99 22.86 -12.70
C TRP A 5 45.80 22.26 -11.95
N ALA A 6 44.57 22.67 -12.26
CA ALA A 6 43.35 22.01 -11.78
C ALA A 6 43.24 20.58 -12.32
N LEU A 7 43.56 20.37 -13.61
CA LEU A 7 43.67 19.05 -14.24
C LEU A 7 44.72 18.16 -13.55
N LEU A 8 45.89 18.71 -13.23
CA LEU A 8 46.96 17.97 -12.56
C LEU A 8 46.58 17.58 -11.11
N ALA A 9 45.87 18.46 -10.40
CA ALA A 9 45.37 18.18 -9.05
C ALA A 9 44.27 17.11 -9.05
N VAL A 10 43.39 17.09 -10.06
CA VAL A 10 42.37 16.05 -10.27
C VAL A 10 43.01 14.71 -10.69
N LEU A 11 44.03 14.76 -11.55
CA LEU A 11 44.79 13.58 -12.01
C LEU A 11 45.74 12.99 -10.95
N LEU A 12 46.07 13.72 -9.87
CA LEU A 12 46.87 13.20 -8.76
C LEU A 12 46.00 12.72 -7.58
N ALA A 13 44.80 13.28 -7.41
CA ALA A 13 43.78 12.72 -6.51
C ALA A 13 43.23 11.37 -6.99
N SER A 14 43.39 11.07 -8.29
CA SER A 14 42.81 9.91 -8.96
C SER A 14 43.47 8.57 -8.64
N TRP A 15 44.63 8.51 -7.98
CA TRP A 15 45.25 7.23 -7.63
C TRP A 15 44.44 6.41 -6.59
N ARG A 16 43.56 7.05 -5.82
CA ARG A 16 42.55 6.36 -5.00
C ARG A 16 41.24 6.03 -5.75
N LEU A 17 40.98 6.69 -6.88
CA LEU A 17 39.79 6.49 -7.71
C LEU A 17 40.01 5.42 -8.80
N TRP A 18 41.25 5.25 -9.27
CA TRP A 18 41.64 4.26 -10.29
C TRP A 18 41.78 2.82 -9.75
N ALA A 19 41.63 2.60 -8.44
CA ALA A 19 41.57 1.26 -7.86
C ALA A 19 40.18 0.61 -7.97
N ILE A 20 39.23 1.26 -8.65
CA ILE A 20 37.99 0.63 -9.11
C ILE A 20 38.32 0.12 -10.51
N GLN A 21 38.47 -1.20 -10.67
CA GLN A 21 38.48 -1.86 -11.99
C GLN A 21 37.40 -1.21 -12.88
N ASP A 22 37.66 -1.02 -14.18
CA ASP A 22 36.66 -0.58 -15.17
C ASP A 22 35.40 -1.47 -15.06
N ILE A 23 34.47 -1.10 -14.17
CA ILE A 23 33.16 -1.71 -14.08
C ILE A 23 32.39 -1.03 -15.20
N GLN A 24 32.11 -1.79 -16.26
CA GLN A 24 31.20 -1.38 -17.33
C GLN A 24 29.92 -0.80 -16.68
N GLU A 25 29.63 0.48 -16.91
CA GLU A 25 28.40 1.10 -16.41
C GLU A 25 27.21 0.47 -17.14
N CYS A 26 26.51 -0.43 -16.44
CA CYS A 26 25.32 -1.11 -16.93
C CYS A 26 24.05 -0.52 -16.31
N THR A 27 22.95 -0.50 -17.06
CA THR A 27 21.65 -0.02 -16.58
C THR A 27 20.51 -0.93 -17.03
N TRP A 28 19.53 -1.16 -16.15
CA TRP A 28 18.30 -1.88 -16.49
C TRP A 28 17.45 -1.08 -17.49
N GLN A 29 17.02 -1.76 -18.56
CA GLN A 29 16.04 -1.28 -19.53
C GLN A 29 14.74 -2.05 -19.27
N VAL A 30 13.66 -1.32 -18.97
CA VAL A 30 12.41 -1.93 -18.53
C VAL A 30 11.26 -1.26 -19.26
N VAL A 31 10.37 -2.07 -19.84
CA VAL A 31 9.18 -1.61 -20.57
C VAL A 31 7.97 -2.47 -20.23
N LEU A 32 6.78 -1.90 -20.31
CA LEU A 32 5.52 -2.60 -20.07
C LEU A 32 4.96 -3.12 -21.40
N ASN A 33 4.57 -4.40 -21.45
CA ASN A 33 3.98 -5.03 -22.63
C ASN A 33 2.66 -5.69 -22.27
N LYS A 34 1.66 -5.61 -23.16
CA LYS A 34 0.47 -6.45 -23.08
C LYS A 34 0.84 -7.91 -23.31
N PHE A 35 0.12 -8.82 -22.65
CA PHE A 35 0.38 -10.27 -22.75
C PHE A 35 0.43 -10.78 -24.20
N GLU A 36 -0.53 -10.37 -25.04
CA GLU A 36 -0.61 -10.75 -26.48
C GLU A 36 0.60 -10.28 -27.32
N ARG A 37 1.39 -9.35 -26.79
CA ARG A 37 2.54 -8.71 -27.46
C ARG A 37 3.88 -9.19 -26.91
N VAL A 38 3.90 -10.16 -25.98
CA VAL A 38 5.14 -10.77 -25.48
C VAL A 38 5.94 -11.37 -26.64
N GLY A 39 7.26 -11.13 -26.62
CA GLY A 39 8.19 -11.56 -27.66
C GLY A 39 8.25 -10.67 -28.91
N LYS A 40 7.51 -9.55 -28.95
CA LYS A 40 7.63 -8.52 -29.99
C LYS A 40 8.62 -7.43 -29.56
N ASN A 41 9.42 -6.92 -30.50
CA ASN A 41 10.38 -5.86 -30.25
C ASN A 41 9.84 -4.46 -30.58
N GLY A 42 10.36 -3.44 -29.89
CA GLY A 42 10.18 -2.03 -30.25
C GLY A 42 8.88 -1.34 -29.81
N MET A 43 8.00 -1.98 -29.01
CA MET A 43 6.77 -1.35 -28.52
C MET A 43 6.68 -1.38 -27.00
N SER A 44 6.29 -0.25 -26.40
CA SER A 44 5.92 -0.13 -24.98
C SER A 44 4.43 0.19 -24.92
N ASP A 45 3.69 -0.55 -24.11
CA ASP A 45 2.29 -0.33 -23.82
C ASP A 45 2.13 0.61 -22.60
N ARG A 46 0.97 1.26 -22.49
CA ARG A 46 0.59 2.06 -21.32
C ARG A 46 -0.35 1.28 -20.42
N PHE A 47 -0.22 1.46 -19.11
CA PHE A 47 -1.04 0.77 -18.11
C PHE A 47 -2.41 1.45 -18.00
N PHE A 48 -3.42 0.86 -18.64
CA PHE A 48 -4.78 1.40 -18.73
C PHE A 48 -5.85 0.35 -18.43
N ASP A 49 -5.69 -0.87 -18.97
CA ASP A 49 -6.63 -1.96 -18.75
C ASP A 49 -6.50 -2.48 -17.31
N GLN A 50 -7.58 -2.43 -16.54
CA GLN A 50 -7.59 -2.76 -15.11
C GLN A 50 -8.22 -4.11 -14.79
N GLU A 51 -8.98 -4.67 -15.72
CA GLU A 51 -9.72 -5.91 -15.51
C GLU A 51 -8.81 -7.13 -15.74
N PRO A 52 -8.80 -8.10 -14.80
CA PRO A 52 -8.20 -9.40 -15.04
C PRO A 52 -8.92 -10.13 -16.18
N LEU A 53 -8.17 -10.89 -16.99
CA LEU A 53 -8.72 -11.66 -18.10
C LEU A 53 -9.07 -13.08 -17.66
N GLU A 54 -10.26 -13.56 -18.00
CA GLU A 54 -10.78 -14.89 -17.63
C GLU A 54 -10.24 -16.05 -18.49
N THR A 55 -9.29 -15.80 -19.38
CA THR A 55 -8.90 -16.69 -20.48
C THR A 55 -7.98 -17.85 -20.09
N LEU A 56 -7.84 -18.20 -18.80
CA LEU A 56 -6.85 -19.17 -18.33
C LEU A 56 -7.38 -20.60 -18.08
N ASP A 57 -8.69 -20.82 -18.03
CA ASP A 57 -9.25 -22.15 -17.70
C ASP A 57 -8.74 -23.24 -18.65
N SER A 58 -8.57 -22.92 -19.95
CA SER A 58 -8.03 -23.86 -20.93
C SER A 58 -6.56 -24.24 -20.70
N VAL A 59 -5.78 -23.39 -20.02
CA VAL A 59 -4.36 -23.63 -19.70
C VAL A 59 -4.23 -24.45 -18.42
N PHE A 60 -5.11 -24.25 -17.43
CA PHE A 60 -5.08 -24.95 -16.14
C PHE A 60 -5.80 -26.30 -16.16
N THR A 61 -6.86 -26.47 -16.95
CA THR A 61 -7.59 -27.75 -17.09
C THR A 61 -6.67 -28.96 -17.35
N PRO A 62 -5.67 -28.91 -18.24
CA PRO A 62 -4.78 -30.05 -18.47
C PRO A 62 -3.78 -30.32 -17.32
N LEU A 63 -3.55 -29.37 -16.40
CA LEU A 63 -2.55 -29.46 -15.31
C LEU A 63 -3.02 -30.32 -14.11
N VAL A 64 -3.62 -31.48 -14.39
CA VAL A 64 -4.13 -32.43 -13.36
C VAL A 64 -2.99 -33.04 -12.54
N ASP A 65 -1.81 -33.15 -13.15
CA ASP A 65 -0.56 -33.64 -12.58
C ASP A 65 0.35 -32.53 -12.03
N ALA A 66 -0.19 -31.32 -11.86
CA ALA A 66 0.46 -30.24 -11.14
C ALA A 66 -0.29 -29.93 -9.83
N PRO A 67 0.37 -29.34 -8.83
CA PRO A 67 -0.26 -28.95 -7.57
C PRO A 67 -1.11 -27.67 -7.73
N THR A 68 -2.16 -27.73 -8.54
CA THR A 68 -3.16 -26.67 -8.74
C THR A 68 -4.49 -27.04 -8.09
N ASP A 69 -5.36 -26.06 -7.87
CA ASP A 69 -6.70 -26.26 -7.32
C ASP A 69 -7.74 -26.28 -8.46
N GLN A 70 -8.35 -27.44 -8.71
CA GLN A 70 -9.31 -27.59 -9.82
C GLN A 70 -10.69 -26.99 -9.53
N GLY A 71 -10.98 -26.63 -8.28
CA GLY A 71 -12.24 -25.99 -7.90
C GLY A 71 -12.23 -24.47 -8.01
N GLU A 72 -11.07 -23.86 -8.26
CA GLU A 72 -10.86 -22.42 -8.23
C GLU A 72 -10.64 -21.86 -9.65
N LYS A 73 -11.09 -20.61 -9.87
CA LYS A 73 -10.97 -19.93 -11.16
C LYS A 73 -9.69 -19.08 -11.17
N TYR A 74 -8.79 -19.36 -12.11
CA TYR A 74 -7.55 -18.60 -12.30
C TYR A 74 -7.77 -17.46 -13.30
N LEU A 75 -7.35 -16.25 -12.97
CA LEU A 75 -7.38 -15.09 -13.88
C LEU A 75 -5.96 -14.66 -14.25
N SER A 76 -5.80 -13.98 -15.39
CA SER A 76 -4.52 -13.38 -15.81
C SER A 76 -4.54 -11.86 -15.72
N PHE A 77 -3.35 -11.25 -15.53
CA PHE A 77 -3.21 -9.82 -15.67
C PHE A 77 -2.97 -9.42 -17.14
N PRO A 78 -3.42 -8.22 -17.56
CA PRO A 78 -3.28 -7.77 -18.94
C PRO A 78 -1.82 -7.48 -19.34
N TYR A 79 -0.92 -7.24 -18.39
CA TYR A 79 0.42 -6.72 -18.64
C TYR A 79 1.57 -7.57 -18.05
N TYR A 80 2.72 -7.45 -18.70
CA TYR A 80 4.02 -7.98 -18.33
C TYR A 80 5.08 -6.88 -18.35
N LEU A 81 6.04 -7.00 -17.46
CA LEU A 81 7.26 -6.20 -17.45
C LEU A 81 8.34 -6.92 -18.27
N LYS A 82 8.74 -6.35 -19.42
CA LYS A 82 9.90 -6.80 -20.20
C LYS A 82 11.16 -6.14 -19.64
N ILE A 83 12.14 -6.95 -19.27
CA ILE A 83 13.37 -6.54 -18.59
C ILE A 83 14.55 -6.95 -19.45
N ASN A 84 15.38 -5.95 -19.76
CA ASN A 84 16.66 -6.07 -20.44
C ASN A 84 17.71 -5.22 -19.71
N TYR A 85 18.96 -5.23 -20.17
CA TYR A 85 19.97 -4.31 -19.69
C TYR A 85 20.94 -3.92 -20.81
N SER A 86 21.62 -2.81 -20.63
CA SER A 86 22.64 -2.30 -21.55
C SER A 86 23.82 -1.74 -20.78
N CYS A 87 25.04 -1.96 -21.27
CA CYS A 87 26.25 -1.32 -20.75
C CYS A 87 26.96 -0.51 -21.84
N ASN A 88 27.71 0.52 -21.44
CA ASN A 88 28.42 1.40 -22.37
C ASN A 88 29.39 0.60 -23.29
N GLY A 89 29.22 0.76 -24.62
CA GLY A 89 30.17 0.27 -25.64
C GLY A 89 29.86 -1.06 -26.34
N GLU A 90 28.77 -1.78 -26.02
CA GLU A 90 28.42 -3.07 -26.64
C GLU A 90 26.92 -3.18 -27.00
N SER A 91 26.56 -4.14 -27.87
CA SER A 91 25.15 -4.39 -28.24
C SER A 91 24.38 -5.07 -27.08
N SER A 92 23.19 -4.54 -26.75
CA SER A 92 22.36 -4.98 -25.62
C SER A 92 21.99 -6.47 -25.67
N GLU A 93 21.74 -7.01 -26.86
CA GLU A 93 21.30 -8.40 -27.03
C GLU A 93 22.35 -9.43 -26.63
N ALA A 94 23.62 -9.22 -27.02
CA ALA A 94 24.70 -10.13 -26.68
C ALA A 94 24.97 -10.14 -25.17
N GLN A 95 24.82 -8.96 -24.53
CA GLN A 95 24.93 -8.84 -23.09
C GLN A 95 23.80 -9.57 -22.38
N VAL A 96 22.54 -9.36 -22.77
CA VAL A 96 21.40 -10.07 -22.18
C VAL A 96 21.62 -11.60 -22.20
N ARG A 97 22.10 -12.14 -23.32
CA ARG A 97 22.50 -13.57 -23.43
C ARG A 97 23.63 -13.94 -22.48
N LYS A 98 24.73 -13.17 -22.44
CA LYS A 98 25.85 -13.37 -21.50
C LYS A 98 25.37 -13.36 -20.04
N GLY A 99 24.43 -12.47 -19.71
CA GLY A 99 23.79 -12.42 -18.40
C GLY A 99 23.09 -13.74 -18.09
N HIS A 100 22.18 -14.18 -18.97
CA HIS A 100 21.46 -15.43 -18.80
C HIS A 100 22.40 -16.64 -18.64
N LEU A 101 23.40 -16.78 -19.52
CA LEU A 101 24.36 -17.89 -19.49
C LEU A 101 25.29 -17.87 -18.25
N THR A 102 25.48 -16.71 -17.63
CA THR A 102 26.23 -16.59 -16.35
C THR A 102 25.34 -16.79 -15.12
N GLY A 103 24.05 -17.08 -15.30
CA GLY A 103 23.09 -17.31 -14.22
C GLY A 103 22.43 -16.05 -13.67
N LEU A 104 22.54 -14.90 -14.34
CA LEU A 104 21.83 -13.68 -13.98
C LEU A 104 20.32 -13.92 -14.04
N LYS A 105 19.65 -13.68 -12.92
CA LYS A 105 18.18 -13.72 -12.80
C LYS A 105 17.71 -12.39 -12.22
N PRO A 106 17.03 -11.55 -13.01
CA PRO A 106 16.43 -10.33 -12.51
C PRO A 106 15.35 -10.65 -11.47
N MET A 107 15.41 -9.96 -10.33
CA MET A 107 14.39 -10.00 -9.29
C MET A 107 13.61 -8.69 -9.31
N VAL A 108 12.30 -8.79 -9.40
CA VAL A 108 11.36 -7.66 -9.44
C VAL A 108 10.60 -7.63 -8.13
N LEU A 109 10.65 -6.51 -7.40
CA LEU A 109 9.84 -6.29 -6.22
C LEU A 109 8.79 -5.22 -6.55
N VAL A 110 7.52 -5.61 -6.52
CA VAL A 110 6.39 -4.70 -6.70
C VAL A 110 5.83 -4.35 -5.33
N THR A 111 5.77 -3.06 -5.01
CA THR A 111 5.13 -2.52 -3.81
C THR A 111 3.85 -1.79 -4.20
N PHE A 112 2.72 -2.20 -3.63
CA PHE A 112 1.43 -1.56 -3.86
C PHE A 112 1.24 -0.41 -2.88
N GLN A 113 0.92 0.80 -3.38
CA GLN A 113 0.54 1.91 -2.50
C GLN A 113 -0.90 1.71 -2.03
N SER A 114 -1.16 2.04 -0.77
CA SER A 114 -2.50 1.97 -0.19
C SER A 114 -3.35 3.15 -0.70
N PRO A 115 -4.66 2.94 -0.95
CA PRO A 115 -5.53 3.99 -1.48
C PRO A 115 -5.66 5.12 -0.47
N VAL A 116 -5.99 6.31 -0.96
CA VAL A 116 -6.32 7.42 -0.06
C VAL A 116 -7.60 7.13 0.71
N ASN A 117 -8.65 6.68 0.00
CA ASN A 117 -9.90 6.29 0.64
C ASN A 117 -9.85 4.85 1.15
N PHE A 118 -9.87 4.73 2.47
CA PHE A 118 -9.79 3.46 3.18
C PHE A 118 -11.14 2.92 3.66
N HIS A 119 -12.25 3.60 3.38
CA HIS A 119 -13.58 3.13 3.81
C HIS A 119 -14.01 1.85 3.08
N HIS A 120 -13.52 1.65 1.86
CA HIS A 120 -13.80 0.47 1.05
C HIS A 120 -12.69 -0.58 1.09
N TRP A 121 -11.44 -0.14 1.29
CA TRP A 121 -10.26 -0.99 1.21
C TRP A 121 -9.47 -0.97 2.51
N LYS A 122 -9.04 -2.16 2.94
CA LYS A 122 -8.18 -2.30 4.10
C LYS A 122 -6.80 -1.69 3.82
N ILE A 123 -6.30 -0.89 4.76
CA ILE A 123 -4.95 -0.33 4.68
C ILE A 123 -3.93 -1.45 4.93
N GLU A 124 -3.23 -1.85 3.88
CA GLU A 124 -2.22 -2.89 3.92
C GLU A 124 -1.01 -2.47 3.10
N GLN A 125 0.18 -2.82 3.57
CA GLN A 125 1.43 -2.55 2.86
C GLN A 125 1.92 -3.86 2.24
N LEU A 126 1.49 -4.12 1.00
CA LEU A 126 1.75 -5.37 0.31
C LEU A 126 2.94 -5.25 -0.65
N GLN A 127 3.80 -6.26 -0.62
CA GLN A 127 4.90 -6.43 -1.55
C GLN A 127 4.90 -7.84 -2.14
N ILE A 128 5.23 -7.95 -3.41
CA ILE A 128 5.48 -9.23 -4.06
C ILE A 128 6.82 -9.19 -4.77
N GLN A 129 7.70 -10.11 -4.40
CA GLN A 129 8.98 -10.34 -5.05
C GLN A 129 8.81 -11.48 -6.05
N MET A 130 9.10 -11.17 -7.31
CA MET A 130 8.96 -12.07 -8.45
C MET A 130 10.33 -12.27 -9.11
N GLU A 131 10.63 -13.50 -9.49
CA GLU A 131 11.76 -13.80 -10.37
C GLU A 131 11.32 -13.64 -11.84
N ALA A 132 12.17 -13.04 -12.67
CA ALA A 132 11.85 -12.80 -14.07
C ALA A 132 12.12 -14.04 -14.94
N ALA A 133 11.14 -14.41 -15.77
CA ALA A 133 11.16 -15.59 -16.62
C ALA A 133 11.86 -15.31 -17.97
N PRO A 134 12.89 -16.07 -18.38
CA PRO A 134 13.52 -15.89 -19.68
C PRO A 134 12.60 -16.35 -20.82
N PHE A 135 12.40 -15.50 -21.83
CA PHE A 135 11.54 -15.78 -22.99
C PHE A 135 12.29 -15.41 -24.28
N ARG A 136 12.14 -16.24 -25.31
CA ARG A 136 12.78 -16.04 -26.63
C ARG A 136 11.88 -15.18 -27.52
N ASP A 137 12.43 -14.13 -28.12
CA ASP A 137 11.66 -13.24 -28.99
C ASP A 137 11.23 -13.96 -30.29
N LYS A 138 10.09 -13.56 -30.87
CA LYS A 138 9.42 -14.24 -31.99
C LYS A 138 10.08 -14.01 -33.36
N GLU A 139 11.19 -13.29 -33.42
CA GLU A 139 11.89 -12.98 -34.67
C GLU A 139 12.62 -14.21 -35.24
N GLN A 140 12.75 -14.22 -36.58
CA GLN A 140 13.29 -15.36 -37.31
C GLN A 140 14.79 -15.50 -37.06
N CYS A 141 15.14 -16.50 -36.26
CA CYS A 141 16.51 -16.76 -35.85
C CYS A 141 17.21 -17.68 -36.86
N THR A 142 18.32 -17.23 -37.44
CA THR A 142 19.01 -17.90 -38.55
C THR A 142 20.06 -18.93 -38.12
N ALA A 143 20.36 -19.05 -36.82
CA ALA A 143 21.34 -20.00 -36.29
C ALA A 143 20.78 -20.74 -35.07
N ASP A 144 21.02 -22.05 -35.01
CA ASP A 144 20.53 -22.97 -33.97
C ASP A 144 21.04 -22.68 -32.55
N GLU A 145 21.90 -21.66 -32.34
CA GLU A 145 22.51 -21.42 -31.02
C GLU A 145 22.27 -20.06 -30.35
N MET A 146 21.85 -18.95 -30.98
CA MET A 146 21.68 -17.69 -30.20
C MET A 146 20.68 -16.69 -30.76
N CYS A 147 19.45 -16.73 -30.24
CA CYS A 147 18.38 -15.80 -30.60
C CYS A 147 18.25 -14.66 -29.58
N VAL A 148 17.57 -13.59 -29.97
CA VAL A 148 17.25 -12.49 -29.05
C VAL A 148 16.30 -13.01 -27.97
N MET A 149 16.58 -12.65 -26.72
CA MET A 149 15.78 -13.03 -25.56
C MET A 149 15.63 -11.83 -24.64
N SER A 150 14.57 -11.83 -23.84
CA SER A 150 14.33 -10.86 -22.78
C SER A 150 13.73 -11.58 -21.57
N TRP A 151 13.83 -10.98 -20.39
CA TRP A 151 13.13 -11.51 -19.21
C TRP A 151 11.76 -10.87 -19.05
N TYR A 152 10.77 -11.64 -18.61
CA TYR A 152 9.40 -11.19 -18.44
C TYR A 152 8.89 -11.50 -17.03
N THR A 153 8.23 -10.53 -16.41
CA THR A 153 7.58 -10.70 -15.09
C THR A 153 6.14 -10.21 -15.16
N PRO A 154 5.15 -10.93 -14.62
CA PRO A 154 3.77 -10.45 -14.63
C PRO A 154 3.66 -9.13 -13.86
N MET A 155 2.78 -8.24 -14.31
CA MET A 155 2.47 -7.01 -13.58
C MET A 155 1.12 -7.16 -12.87
N PRO A 156 1.13 -7.57 -11.59
CA PRO A 156 -0.09 -7.74 -10.83
C PRO A 156 -0.81 -6.42 -10.55
N ILE A 157 -2.13 -6.49 -10.43
CA ILE A 157 -3.01 -5.38 -10.03
C ILE A 157 -3.64 -5.74 -8.68
N LYS A 158 -3.68 -4.77 -7.76
CA LYS A 158 -4.39 -4.89 -6.48
C LYS A 158 -5.53 -3.87 -6.44
N ASN A 159 -6.72 -4.32 -6.06
CA ASN A 159 -7.83 -3.41 -5.80
C ASN A 159 -7.46 -2.43 -4.67
N GLY A 160 -7.82 -1.17 -4.84
CA GLY A 160 -7.40 -0.06 -4.00
C GLY A 160 -6.00 0.48 -4.29
N SER A 161 -5.29 0.05 -5.33
CA SER A 161 -3.94 0.56 -5.64
C SER A 161 -3.83 1.02 -7.09
N VAL A 162 -3.51 2.30 -7.29
CA VAL A 162 -3.28 2.88 -8.63
C VAL A 162 -1.82 3.24 -8.91
N VAL A 163 -1.01 3.38 -7.84
CA VAL A 163 0.44 3.63 -7.90
C VAL A 163 1.17 2.38 -7.42
N MET A 164 2.07 1.85 -8.25
CA MET A 164 2.92 0.72 -7.90
C MET A 164 4.39 1.12 -8.02
N ARG A 165 5.17 0.86 -6.98
CA ARG A 165 6.62 1.08 -7.01
C ARG A 165 7.32 -0.23 -7.36
N VAL A 166 8.15 -0.20 -8.40
CA VAL A 166 8.83 -1.38 -8.94
C VAL A 166 10.34 -1.23 -8.76
N ASP A 167 10.94 -2.20 -8.08
CA ASP A 167 12.38 -2.33 -7.88
C ASP A 167 12.91 -3.51 -8.68
N VAL A 168 13.89 -3.27 -9.56
CA VAL A 168 14.59 -4.32 -10.32
C VAL A 168 16.02 -4.45 -9.82
N SER A 169 16.40 -5.66 -9.42
CA SER A 169 17.72 -6.00 -8.88
C SER A 169 18.27 -7.30 -9.47
N SER A 170 19.58 -7.50 -9.39
CA SER A 170 20.23 -8.77 -9.75
C SER A 170 20.22 -9.74 -8.57
N ASN A 171 20.23 -11.05 -8.86
CA ASN A 171 20.50 -12.13 -7.90
C ASN A 171 21.97 -12.22 -7.45
N GLY A 172 22.84 -11.30 -7.87
CA GLY A 172 24.27 -11.27 -7.51
C GLY A 172 25.16 -12.11 -8.43
N LEU A 173 24.60 -12.74 -9.46
CA LEU A 173 25.34 -13.47 -10.50
C LEU A 173 25.40 -12.63 -11.78
N GLY A 174 26.43 -12.84 -12.60
CA GLY A 174 26.64 -12.10 -13.83
C GLY A 174 27.23 -10.70 -13.64
N PRO A 175 27.03 -9.76 -14.59
CA PRO A 175 27.56 -8.40 -14.47
C PRO A 175 26.87 -7.63 -13.33
N PHE A 176 27.61 -6.72 -12.72
CA PHE A 176 27.05 -5.83 -11.71
C PHE A 176 26.17 -4.77 -12.38
N ILE A 177 24.87 -4.83 -12.12
CA ILE A 177 23.89 -3.84 -12.60
C ILE A 177 23.26 -3.18 -11.37
N PRO A 178 23.40 -1.85 -11.18
CA PRO A 178 22.78 -1.13 -10.07
C PRO A 178 21.27 -1.33 -10.05
N ASN A 179 20.68 -1.49 -8.86
CA ASN A 179 19.23 -1.59 -8.72
C ASN A 179 18.54 -0.35 -9.32
N LYS A 180 17.47 -0.57 -10.07
CA LYS A 180 16.65 0.48 -10.66
C LYS A 180 15.28 0.48 -10.00
N ARG A 181 14.87 1.65 -9.53
CA ARG A 181 13.55 1.92 -8.96
C ARG A 181 12.80 2.88 -9.86
N PHE A 182 11.51 2.63 -10.07
CA PHE A 182 10.60 3.50 -10.80
C PHE A 182 9.16 3.22 -10.39
N GLN A 183 8.25 4.13 -10.75
CA GLN A 183 6.81 3.97 -10.54
C GLN A 183 6.14 3.46 -11.82
N VAL A 184 5.14 2.61 -11.65
CA VAL A 184 4.23 2.14 -12.69
C VAL A 184 2.83 2.52 -12.26
N ASN A 185 2.20 3.40 -13.03
CA ASN A 185 0.96 4.05 -12.63
C ASN A 185 -0.17 3.67 -13.57
N ILE A 186 -1.34 3.38 -13.01
CA ILE A 186 -2.56 3.17 -13.79
C ILE A 186 -3.04 4.53 -14.28
N ASN A 187 -3.20 4.70 -15.59
CA ASN A 187 -3.60 5.96 -16.18
C ASN A 187 -5.11 6.00 -16.44
N GLY A 188 -5.89 6.43 -15.43
CA GLY A 188 -7.35 6.56 -15.54
C GLY A 188 -7.84 7.69 -16.46
N PHE A 189 -6.93 8.47 -17.06
CA PHE A 189 -7.28 9.57 -17.97
C PHE A 189 -7.17 9.17 -19.45
N LEU A 190 -6.82 7.92 -19.75
CA LEU A 190 -6.87 7.38 -21.10
C LEU A 190 -8.24 6.77 -21.39
N GLN A 191 -8.58 6.66 -22.67
CA GLN A 191 -9.73 5.88 -23.13
C GLN A 191 -9.42 5.26 -24.49
N ARG A 192 -9.94 4.05 -24.71
CA ARG A 192 -9.84 3.33 -25.97
C ARG A 192 -10.98 3.76 -26.90
N GLN A 193 -10.66 4.24 -28.10
CA GLN A 193 -11.65 4.58 -29.12
C GLN A 193 -12.02 3.37 -29.99
N GLN A 194 -13.02 3.54 -30.87
CA GLN A 194 -13.52 2.48 -31.78
C GLN A 194 -12.45 1.96 -32.74
N ASP A 195 -11.45 2.77 -33.05
CA ASP A 195 -10.29 2.45 -33.89
C ASP A 195 -9.17 1.70 -33.14
N ASN A 196 -9.41 1.34 -31.87
CA ASN A 196 -8.47 0.63 -31.00
C ASN A 196 -7.25 1.47 -30.55
N THR A 197 -7.23 2.78 -30.80
CA THR A 197 -6.17 3.68 -30.34
C THR A 197 -6.49 4.25 -28.96
N LEU A 198 -5.44 4.64 -28.23
CA LEU A 198 -5.56 5.25 -26.89
C LEU A 198 -5.46 6.77 -27.01
N HIS A 199 -6.44 7.46 -26.48
CA HIS A 199 -6.46 8.93 -26.41
C HIS A 199 -6.62 9.42 -24.99
N PHE A 200 -6.06 10.60 -24.70
CA PHE A 200 -6.32 11.30 -23.46
C PHE A 200 -7.75 11.85 -23.45
N THR A 201 -8.48 11.61 -22.36
CA THR A 201 -9.85 12.13 -22.16
C THR A 201 -9.85 13.60 -21.73
N VAL A 202 -8.74 14.06 -21.12
CA VAL A 202 -8.55 15.44 -20.66
C VAL A 202 -8.38 16.44 -21.81
N GLY A 203 -8.00 16.00 -23.00
CA GLY A 203 -7.64 16.90 -24.10
C GLY A 203 -6.97 16.21 -25.29
N ASN A 204 -6.51 17.00 -26.25
CA ASN A 204 -5.86 16.51 -27.47
C ASN A 204 -4.33 16.56 -27.35
N GLU A 205 -3.64 15.49 -27.75
CA GLU A 205 -2.18 15.44 -27.72
C GLU A 205 -1.55 16.27 -28.86
N ILE A 206 -0.58 17.10 -28.51
CA ILE A 206 0.23 17.90 -29.44
C ILE A 206 1.59 17.22 -29.59
N PHE A 207 1.86 16.67 -30.78
CA PHE A 207 3.10 15.93 -31.04
C PHE A 207 4.33 16.81 -31.29
N SER A 208 4.17 18.11 -31.55
CA SER A 208 5.28 19.03 -31.86
C SER A 208 5.64 19.93 -30.68
N LEU A 209 6.86 19.76 -30.15
CA LEU A 209 7.43 20.64 -29.12
C LEU A 209 8.05 21.88 -29.79
N ILE A 210 7.34 23.00 -29.74
CA ILE A 210 7.84 24.28 -30.27
C ILE A 210 8.77 24.92 -29.24
N PRO A 211 9.97 25.43 -29.62
CA PRO A 211 10.88 26.09 -28.69
C PRO A 211 10.27 27.23 -27.88
N ARG A 212 9.27 27.93 -28.44
CA ARG A 212 8.56 29.04 -27.77
C ARG A 212 7.87 28.61 -26.47
N TYR A 213 7.53 27.34 -26.28
CA TYR A 213 6.87 26.85 -25.07
C TYR A 213 7.78 26.82 -23.84
N PHE A 214 9.10 26.73 -24.04
CA PHE A 214 10.08 26.53 -22.96
C PHE A 214 11.21 27.56 -22.97
N MET A 215 11.57 28.14 -24.12
CA MET A 215 12.66 29.10 -24.20
C MET A 215 12.33 30.42 -23.53
N ASN A 216 13.22 30.89 -22.66
CA ASN A 216 13.05 32.08 -21.83
C ASN A 216 11.82 32.02 -20.91
N VAL A 217 11.28 30.83 -20.69
CA VAL A 217 10.16 30.61 -19.77
C VAL A 217 10.72 30.20 -18.43
N SER A 218 10.23 30.86 -17.38
CA SER A 218 10.67 30.61 -16.01
C SER A 218 10.17 29.24 -15.53
N SER A 219 10.94 28.57 -14.68
CA SER A 219 10.58 27.24 -14.16
C SER A 219 9.34 27.26 -13.27
N ARG A 220 8.72 26.12 -12.99
CA ARG A 220 7.46 26.05 -12.26
C ARG A 220 7.46 24.91 -11.25
N PRO A 221 6.79 25.05 -10.10
CA PRO A 221 6.67 23.96 -9.14
C PRO A 221 5.74 22.86 -9.68
N LEU A 222 6.04 21.62 -9.34
CA LEU A 222 5.20 20.47 -9.62
C LEU A 222 4.34 20.15 -8.40
N TRP A 223 3.02 20.35 -8.50
CA TRP A 223 2.11 20.16 -7.37
C TRP A 223 1.29 18.87 -7.51
N HIS A 224 1.41 18.02 -6.51
CA HIS A 224 0.68 16.76 -6.44
C HIS A 224 0.56 16.26 -4.99
N THR A 225 -0.38 15.36 -4.74
CA THR A 225 -0.41 14.54 -3.52
C THR A 225 0.75 13.55 -3.57
N VAL A 226 1.64 13.63 -2.58
CA VAL A 226 2.90 12.88 -2.54
C VAL A 226 2.62 11.39 -2.43
N ASP A 227 3.32 10.59 -3.22
CA ASP A 227 3.21 9.12 -3.34
C ASP A 227 1.85 8.55 -3.77
N GLN A 228 0.83 9.40 -3.99
CA GLN A 228 -0.54 8.98 -4.30
C GLN A 228 -1.00 9.35 -5.72
N ALA A 229 -0.46 10.42 -6.32
CA ALA A 229 -0.88 10.86 -7.65
C ALA A 229 -0.27 9.98 -8.77
N PRO A 230 -1.08 9.24 -9.55
CA PRO A 230 -0.58 8.36 -10.62
C PRO A 230 -0.16 9.13 -11.88
N VAL A 231 -0.75 10.31 -12.12
CA VAL A 231 -0.45 11.17 -13.27
C VAL A 231 -0.07 12.55 -12.76
N LEU A 232 0.99 13.11 -13.33
CA LEU A 232 1.51 14.43 -12.98
C LEU A 232 1.25 15.41 -14.11
N ILE A 233 0.83 16.62 -13.78
CA ILE A 233 0.57 17.70 -14.74
C ILE A 233 1.37 18.95 -14.39
N LEU A 234 1.90 19.61 -15.41
CA LEU A 234 2.61 20.88 -15.29
C LEU A 234 1.98 21.91 -16.22
N GLY A 235 1.32 22.91 -15.65
CA GLY A 235 0.78 24.06 -16.37
C GLY A 235 1.83 25.13 -16.65
N GLY A 236 1.39 26.27 -17.17
CA GLY A 236 2.10 27.55 -17.26
C GLY A 236 2.64 27.90 -18.65
N ILE A 237 2.32 27.10 -19.67
CA ILE A 237 2.78 27.32 -21.05
C ILE A 237 2.23 28.66 -21.54
N PRO A 238 3.09 29.62 -21.94
CA PRO A 238 2.65 30.97 -22.25
C PRO A 238 1.63 31.01 -23.39
N ASP A 239 0.51 31.67 -23.16
CA ASP A 239 -0.57 31.92 -24.13
C ASP A 239 -1.20 30.65 -24.74
N GLU A 240 -1.05 29.50 -24.09
CA GLU A 240 -1.58 28.22 -24.54
C GLU A 240 -2.40 27.55 -23.43
N LYS A 241 -3.54 26.94 -23.79
CA LYS A 241 -4.37 26.14 -22.88
C LYS A 241 -3.86 24.69 -22.77
N SER A 242 -2.54 24.54 -22.71
CA SER A 242 -1.85 23.26 -22.78
C SER A 242 -1.09 22.97 -21.50
N VAL A 243 -1.02 21.68 -21.13
CA VAL A 243 -0.26 21.19 -19.97
C VAL A 243 0.70 20.10 -20.41
N LEU A 244 1.82 19.97 -19.70
CA LEU A 244 2.70 18.82 -19.83
C LEU A 244 2.21 17.73 -18.88
N LEU A 245 1.86 16.56 -19.41
CA LEU A 245 1.30 15.43 -18.68
C LEU A 245 2.28 14.24 -18.72
N THR A 246 2.40 13.51 -17.61
CA THR A 246 3.19 12.27 -17.55
C THR A 246 2.59 11.27 -16.57
N ASP A 247 2.65 9.99 -16.92
CA ASP A 247 2.32 8.83 -16.08
C ASP A 247 3.56 8.02 -15.66
N THR A 248 4.76 8.51 -16.02
CA THR A 248 6.05 7.86 -15.79
C THR A 248 7.07 8.82 -15.16
N SER A 249 6.59 9.79 -14.38
CA SER A 249 7.44 10.79 -13.71
C SER A 249 8.40 11.51 -14.67
N PHE A 250 7.94 11.88 -15.85
CA PHE A 250 8.67 12.55 -16.93
C PHE A 250 9.80 11.73 -17.59
N THR A 251 9.80 10.39 -17.52
CA THR A 251 10.60 9.62 -18.49
C THR A 251 9.99 9.75 -19.89
N ASP A 252 8.67 9.64 -19.96
CA ASP A 252 7.87 10.07 -21.11
C ASP A 252 7.03 11.29 -20.72
N SER A 253 6.82 12.21 -21.66
CA SER A 253 6.06 13.45 -21.40
C SER A 253 5.23 13.81 -22.61
N PHE A 254 3.96 14.16 -22.38
CA PHE A 254 2.98 14.45 -23.41
C PHE A 254 2.49 15.88 -23.27
N LEU A 255 2.52 16.64 -24.36
CA LEU A 255 1.92 17.96 -24.39
C LEU A 255 0.45 17.81 -24.75
N VAL A 256 -0.47 18.23 -23.88
CA VAL A 256 -1.91 18.03 -24.08
C VAL A 256 -2.63 19.37 -24.05
N GLU A 257 -3.34 19.69 -25.12
CA GLU A 257 -4.25 20.84 -25.22
C GLU A 257 -5.59 20.51 -24.56
N LEU A 258 -6.01 21.31 -23.59
CA LEU A 258 -7.17 21.00 -22.76
C LEU A 258 -8.50 21.38 -23.44
N ASN A 259 -9.48 20.49 -23.27
CA ASN A 259 -10.86 20.69 -23.76
C ASN A 259 -11.71 21.47 -22.73
N ILE A 260 -11.32 22.72 -22.45
CA ILE A 260 -12.03 23.64 -21.55
C ILE A 260 -12.72 24.78 -22.32
N ASP A 261 -13.79 25.33 -21.73
CA ASP A 261 -14.46 26.53 -22.24
C ASP A 261 -13.57 27.76 -22.00
N SER A 262 -12.92 28.25 -23.06
CA SER A 262 -12.06 29.45 -22.99
C SER A 262 -12.90 30.74 -23.06
N CYS A 263 -13.94 30.85 -22.24
CA CYS A 263 -14.84 32.01 -22.23
C CYS A 263 -14.36 33.05 -21.21
N TRP A 264 -14.11 34.28 -21.68
CA TRP A 264 -13.78 35.40 -20.80
C TRP A 264 -15.02 35.85 -20.01
N VAL A 265 -15.01 35.64 -18.69
CA VAL A 265 -16.03 36.17 -17.78
C VAL A 265 -15.43 37.35 -17.03
N GLY A 266 -15.23 38.47 -17.73
CA GLY A 266 -14.90 39.74 -17.07
C GLY A 266 -16.10 40.23 -16.27
N SER A 267 -15.92 40.45 -14.97
CA SER A 267 -16.95 41.09 -14.13
C SER A 267 -16.36 42.33 -13.45
N PHE A 268 -17.22 43.28 -13.07
CA PHE A 268 -16.81 44.44 -12.27
C PHE A 268 -16.07 44.03 -10.97
N TYR A 269 -16.41 42.86 -10.43
CA TYR A 269 -15.88 42.36 -9.15
C TYR A 269 -14.58 41.53 -9.28
N CYS A 270 -14.21 41.12 -10.50
CA CYS A 270 -12.94 40.44 -10.78
C CYS A 270 -12.18 41.19 -11.91
N PRO A 271 -11.55 42.34 -11.62
CA PRO A 271 -10.83 43.08 -12.64
C PRO A 271 -9.53 42.35 -13.01
N GLN A 272 -9.46 41.79 -14.22
CA GLN A 272 -8.21 41.36 -14.84
C GLN A 272 -7.80 42.32 -15.96
N ALA A 273 -6.52 42.66 -16.01
CA ALA A 273 -5.96 43.59 -17.01
C ALA A 273 -5.95 43.00 -18.43
N SER A 274 -5.78 41.69 -18.58
CA SER A 274 -5.81 40.98 -19.86
C SER A 274 -6.17 39.50 -19.66
N PHE A 275 -6.86 38.90 -20.64
CA PHE A 275 -7.09 37.46 -20.68
C PHE A 275 -5.85 36.76 -21.24
N THR A 276 -5.42 35.67 -20.59
CA THR A 276 -4.39 34.77 -21.13
C THR A 276 -4.93 33.35 -21.21
N ALA A 277 -4.54 32.58 -22.24
CA ALA A 277 -4.93 31.18 -22.33
C ALA A 277 -4.10 30.26 -21.40
N THR A 278 -3.04 30.80 -20.79
CA THR A 278 -2.12 30.11 -19.89
C THR A 278 -2.85 29.44 -18.71
N ILE A 279 -2.55 28.16 -18.49
CA ILE A 279 -2.94 27.45 -17.27
C ILE A 279 -1.97 27.79 -16.16
N TYR A 280 -2.34 28.62 -15.18
CA TYR A 280 -1.39 29.11 -14.17
C TYR A 280 -1.07 28.08 -13.09
N ASP A 281 -2.11 27.43 -12.57
CA ASP A 281 -1.98 26.45 -11.49
C ASP A 281 -2.46 25.10 -11.99
N ALA A 282 -1.74 24.04 -11.65
CA ALA A 282 -2.06 22.66 -11.99
C ALA A 282 -1.72 21.76 -10.80
N ILE A 283 -2.67 20.96 -10.32
CA ILE A 283 -2.51 20.08 -9.15
C ILE A 283 -3.06 18.71 -9.51
N ALA A 284 -2.28 17.66 -9.23
CA ALA A 284 -2.71 16.27 -9.39
C ALA A 284 -2.97 15.58 -8.04
N THR A 285 -4.02 14.76 -7.99
CA THR A 285 -4.41 13.94 -6.82
C THR A 285 -4.52 12.47 -7.25
N GLU A 286 -4.92 11.55 -6.38
CA GLU A 286 -5.06 10.12 -6.71
C GLU A 286 -6.04 9.88 -7.87
N SER A 287 -7.18 10.59 -7.85
CA SER A 287 -8.28 10.37 -8.80
C SER A 287 -8.68 11.60 -9.63
N THR A 288 -8.25 12.80 -9.23
CA THR A 288 -8.68 14.06 -9.86
C THR A 288 -7.52 14.98 -10.26
N LEU A 289 -7.72 15.76 -11.31
CA LEU A 289 -6.80 16.82 -11.76
C LEU A 289 -7.47 18.17 -11.58
N PHE A 290 -6.75 19.16 -11.04
CA PHE A 290 -7.22 20.53 -10.91
C PHE A 290 -6.37 21.47 -11.74
N ILE A 291 -7.02 22.44 -12.38
CA ILE A 291 -6.35 23.50 -13.11
C ILE A 291 -7.00 24.85 -12.83
N ARG A 292 -6.21 25.91 -12.93
CA ARG A 292 -6.70 27.29 -12.95
C ARG A 292 -6.27 27.98 -14.23
N GLN A 293 -7.24 28.47 -14.99
CA GLN A 293 -7.03 29.42 -16.08
C GLN A 293 -7.57 30.78 -15.63
N ASN A 294 -6.69 31.76 -15.50
CA ASN A 294 -7.05 33.08 -14.95
C ASN A 294 -7.74 32.95 -13.58
N GLN A 295 -9.03 33.26 -13.46
CA GLN A 295 -9.79 33.14 -12.22
C GLN A 295 -10.67 31.89 -12.14
N LEU A 296 -10.72 31.10 -13.21
CA LEU A 296 -11.61 29.96 -13.35
C LEU A 296 -10.90 28.69 -12.92
N VAL A 297 -11.58 27.91 -12.09
CA VAL A 297 -11.08 26.63 -11.57
C VAL A 297 -11.87 25.50 -12.21
N TYR A 298 -11.14 24.49 -12.67
CA TYR A 298 -11.71 23.28 -13.24
C TYR A 298 -11.13 22.06 -12.55
N TYR A 299 -11.93 21.00 -12.48
CA TYR A 299 -11.44 19.68 -12.13
C TYR A 299 -11.86 18.64 -13.16
N PHE A 300 -11.11 17.54 -13.23
CA PHE A 300 -11.41 16.38 -14.06
C PHE A 300 -11.18 15.10 -13.24
N THR A 301 -12.13 14.17 -13.27
CA THR A 301 -12.06 12.90 -12.54
C THR A 301 -11.73 11.76 -13.50
N GLY A 302 -10.65 11.03 -13.22
CA GLY A 302 -10.24 9.87 -14.01
C GLY A 302 -11.11 8.63 -13.76
N THR A 303 -11.05 7.65 -14.67
CA THR A 303 -11.78 6.39 -14.57
C THR A 303 -10.89 5.30 -13.98
N TYR A 304 -11.16 4.92 -12.73
CA TYR A 304 -10.37 3.94 -11.97
C TYR A 304 -11.27 2.83 -11.42
N LEU A 305 -11.34 1.70 -12.12
CA LEU A 305 -12.09 0.50 -11.68
C LEU A 305 -11.52 -0.08 -10.39
N THR A 306 -10.20 0.03 -10.22
CA THR A 306 -9.48 -0.46 -9.03
C THR A 306 -9.78 0.33 -7.76
N LEU A 307 -10.18 1.61 -7.85
CA LEU A 307 -10.49 2.44 -6.67
C LEU A 307 -11.94 2.26 -6.20
N HIS A 308 -12.92 2.33 -7.11
CA HIS A 308 -14.32 2.12 -6.77
C HIS A 308 -15.16 1.77 -8.02
N GLU A 309 -15.97 0.71 -7.96
CA GLU A 309 -16.75 0.20 -9.11
C GLU A 309 -17.73 1.23 -9.69
N SER A 310 -18.21 2.18 -8.88
CA SER A 310 -19.13 3.24 -9.36
C SER A 310 -18.43 4.49 -9.90
N ASN A 311 -17.10 4.55 -9.90
CA ASN A 311 -16.35 5.74 -10.30
C ASN A 311 -16.38 5.94 -11.83
N ARG A 312 -17.52 6.43 -12.34
CA ARG A 312 -17.64 6.87 -13.73
C ARG A 312 -16.88 8.18 -13.85
N GLY A 313 -15.69 8.13 -14.45
CA GLY A 313 -14.88 9.33 -14.69
C GLY A 313 -15.66 10.43 -15.40
N SER A 314 -15.19 11.67 -15.28
CA SER A 314 -15.84 12.81 -15.91
C SER A 314 -15.64 12.76 -17.42
N GLY A 315 -16.70 12.84 -18.21
CA GLY A 315 -16.59 12.93 -19.68
C GLY A 315 -16.03 14.27 -20.19
N SER A 316 -15.96 15.29 -19.34
CA SER A 316 -15.44 16.63 -19.66
C SER A 316 -14.98 17.35 -18.39
N TRP A 317 -14.18 18.40 -18.54
CA TRP A 317 -13.77 19.26 -17.42
C TRP A 317 -14.97 19.93 -16.75
N VAL A 318 -15.04 19.84 -15.42
CA VAL A 318 -16.12 20.43 -14.63
C VAL A 318 -15.64 21.75 -14.04
N ARG A 319 -16.32 22.84 -14.40
CA ARG A 319 -16.07 24.17 -13.84
C ARG A 319 -16.65 24.27 -12.43
N VAL A 320 -15.83 24.70 -11.48
CA VAL A 320 -16.21 24.93 -10.07
C VAL A 320 -15.94 26.36 -9.65
N LEU A 321 -16.57 26.79 -8.55
CA LEU A 321 -16.42 28.14 -8.00
C LEU A 321 -16.69 29.24 -9.04
N ALA A 322 -17.63 29.00 -9.97
CA ALA A 322 -17.83 29.86 -11.14
C ALA A 322 -18.23 31.31 -10.82
N ASN A 323 -18.78 31.54 -9.62
CA ASN A 323 -19.20 32.86 -9.13
C ASN A 323 -18.11 33.56 -8.28
N GLU A 324 -16.97 32.92 -8.05
CA GLU A 324 -15.89 33.42 -7.20
C GLU A 324 -14.70 33.86 -8.06
N CYS A 325 -13.99 34.91 -7.62
CA CYS A 325 -12.71 35.28 -8.22
C CYS A 325 -11.60 34.50 -7.50
N ILE A 326 -10.99 33.50 -8.14
CA ILE A 326 -9.89 32.73 -7.54
C ILE A 326 -8.55 33.28 -8.03
N LYS A 327 -7.69 33.70 -7.10
CA LYS A 327 -6.35 34.24 -7.44
C LYS A 327 -5.28 33.16 -7.54
N ARG A 328 -5.40 32.08 -6.78
CA ARG A 328 -4.39 31.01 -6.69
C ARG A 328 -4.99 29.72 -6.13
N LEU A 329 -4.51 28.58 -6.60
CA LEU A 329 -4.66 27.27 -5.95
C LEU A 329 -3.40 26.94 -5.15
N CYS A 330 -3.58 26.47 -3.91
CA CYS A 330 -2.50 26.00 -3.05
C CYS A 330 -2.61 24.48 -2.87
N PRO A 331 -1.51 23.73 -3.06
CA PRO A 331 -1.51 22.28 -2.92
C PRO A 331 -1.59 21.85 -1.45
N VAL A 332 -2.23 20.71 -1.21
CA VAL A 332 -2.08 19.96 0.05
C VAL A 332 -1.38 18.65 -0.30
N HIS A 333 -0.16 18.47 0.20
CA HIS A 333 0.71 17.37 -0.20
C HIS A 333 0.34 16.02 0.40
N PHE A 334 -0.45 16.01 1.49
CA PHE A 334 -0.82 14.80 2.22
C PHE A 334 -2.32 14.68 2.37
N HIS A 335 -2.83 13.48 2.12
CA HIS A 335 -4.18 13.10 2.47
C HIS A 335 -4.33 12.93 3.99
N SER A 336 -5.58 13.06 4.46
CA SER A 336 -5.95 12.83 5.87
C SER A 336 -7.41 12.39 5.95
N ASN A 337 -7.68 11.48 6.88
CA ASN A 337 -9.02 10.95 7.16
C ASN A 337 -9.78 10.50 5.89
N GLY A 338 -9.11 9.70 5.05
CA GLY A 338 -9.73 9.10 3.87
C GLY A 338 -9.94 10.05 2.69
N SER A 339 -9.47 11.30 2.80
CA SER A 339 -9.74 12.36 1.83
C SER A 339 -8.46 13.09 1.41
N GLU A 340 -8.44 13.58 0.17
CA GLU A 340 -7.45 14.55 -0.32
C GLU A 340 -8.02 15.98 -0.27
N TYR A 341 -7.14 16.98 -0.33
CA TYR A 341 -7.54 18.37 -0.17
C TYR A 341 -6.86 19.29 -1.19
N VAL A 342 -7.56 20.35 -1.59
CA VAL A 342 -7.01 21.45 -2.40
C VAL A 342 -7.53 22.77 -1.85
N MET A 343 -6.72 23.81 -1.82
CA MET A 343 -7.16 25.14 -1.36
C MET A 343 -7.25 26.12 -2.52
N ALA A 344 -8.30 26.92 -2.56
CA ALA A 344 -8.47 28.00 -3.51
C ALA A 344 -8.59 29.35 -2.78
N LEU A 345 -7.63 30.24 -3.05
CA LEU A 345 -7.59 31.58 -2.47
C LEU A 345 -8.48 32.51 -3.27
N THR A 346 -9.38 33.21 -2.58
CA THR A 346 -10.32 34.14 -3.20
C THR A 346 -9.71 35.54 -3.37
N THR A 347 -10.35 36.34 -4.21
CA THR A 347 -10.11 37.77 -4.33
C THR A 347 -11.40 38.55 -4.65
N GLY A 348 -11.31 39.87 -4.78
CA GLY A 348 -12.46 40.72 -5.06
C GLY A 348 -13.42 40.77 -3.87
N LYS A 349 -14.71 40.46 -4.11
CA LYS A 349 -15.77 40.57 -3.08
C LYS A 349 -15.54 39.67 -1.86
N ARG A 350 -14.92 38.51 -2.06
CA ARG A 350 -14.64 37.54 -0.98
C ARG A 350 -13.17 37.51 -0.59
N GLU A 351 -12.42 38.60 -0.78
CA GLU A 351 -11.05 38.70 -0.26
C GLU A 351 -11.02 38.42 1.26
N GLY A 352 -10.00 37.69 1.72
CA GLY A 352 -9.91 37.26 3.12
C GLY A 352 -10.65 35.95 3.45
N TYR A 353 -11.15 35.21 2.46
CA TYR A 353 -11.66 33.84 2.64
C TYR A 353 -10.81 32.82 1.85
N VAL A 354 -10.97 31.54 2.17
CA VAL A 354 -10.34 30.41 1.49
C VAL A 354 -11.40 29.33 1.25
N HIS A 355 -11.42 28.78 0.04
CA HIS A 355 -12.20 27.57 -0.24
C HIS A 355 -11.33 26.33 0.00
N LEU A 356 -11.74 25.48 0.94
CA LEU A 356 -11.15 24.16 1.13
C LEU A 356 -11.95 23.15 0.32
N GLY A 357 -11.32 22.59 -0.71
CA GLY A 357 -11.81 21.48 -1.50
C GLY A 357 -11.48 20.16 -0.81
N THR A 358 -12.46 19.28 -0.66
CA THR A 358 -12.30 17.91 -0.15
C THR A 358 -12.65 16.93 -1.27
N ILE A 359 -11.76 15.96 -1.51
CA ILE A 359 -11.89 14.93 -2.54
C ILE A 359 -12.01 13.57 -1.85
N THR A 360 -13.11 12.88 -2.13
CA THR A 360 -13.43 11.53 -1.64
C THR A 360 -13.96 10.71 -2.80
N ASP A 361 -13.28 9.63 -3.19
CA ASP A 361 -13.66 8.75 -4.33
C ASP A 361 -13.99 9.52 -5.62
N GLY A 362 -13.19 10.54 -5.95
CA GLY A 362 -13.40 11.36 -7.15
C GLY A 362 -14.54 12.38 -7.04
N HIS A 363 -15.29 12.40 -5.94
CA HIS A 363 -16.25 13.46 -5.63
C HIS A 363 -15.55 14.65 -5.02
N VAL A 364 -15.74 15.83 -5.62
CA VAL A 364 -15.13 17.09 -5.19
C VAL A 364 -16.18 17.98 -4.57
N SER A 365 -15.93 18.46 -3.35
CA SER A 365 -16.78 19.44 -2.67
C SER A 365 -15.95 20.60 -2.13
N PHE A 366 -16.46 21.82 -2.17
CA PHE A 366 -15.76 23.01 -1.65
C PHE A 366 -16.53 23.64 -0.49
N LYS A 367 -15.79 23.99 0.56
CA LYS A 367 -16.30 24.71 1.73
C LYS A 367 -15.58 26.04 1.89
N LEU A 368 -16.34 27.12 2.07
CA LEU A 368 -15.81 28.46 2.34
C LEU A 368 -15.40 28.56 3.83
N LEU A 369 -14.19 29.05 4.09
CA LEU A 369 -13.62 29.23 5.43
C LEU A 369 -12.92 30.60 5.53
N PRO A 370 -12.89 31.26 6.71
CA PRO A 370 -13.68 30.96 7.91
C PRO A 370 -15.20 31.06 7.69
N LYS A 371 -16.02 30.46 8.56
CA LYS A 371 -17.48 30.34 8.34
C LYS A 371 -18.26 31.64 8.54
N GLN A 372 -17.88 32.46 9.53
CA GLN A 372 -18.69 33.58 10.00
C GLN A 372 -18.23 34.94 9.49
N ARG A 373 -16.92 35.20 9.55
CA ARG A 373 -16.29 36.48 9.22
C ARG A 373 -15.03 36.26 8.40
N SER A 374 -14.64 37.25 7.60
CA SER A 374 -13.41 37.15 6.82
C SER A 374 -12.19 37.16 7.75
N VAL A 375 -11.03 36.69 7.27
CA VAL A 375 -9.77 36.81 8.01
C VAL A 375 -9.47 38.27 8.34
N CYS A 376 -9.71 39.21 7.41
CA CYS A 376 -9.48 40.64 7.61
C CYS A 376 -10.35 41.21 8.75
N GLU A 377 -11.64 40.87 8.77
CA GLU A 377 -12.54 41.24 9.86
C GLU A 377 -12.15 40.57 11.18
N GLY A 378 -11.69 39.33 11.12
CA GLY A 378 -11.21 38.56 12.27
C GLY A 378 -10.03 39.20 12.98
N ILE A 379 -9.08 39.73 12.21
CA ILE A 379 -7.88 40.45 12.72
C ILE A 379 -8.11 41.97 12.87
N GLN A 380 -9.33 42.46 12.66
CA GLN A 380 -9.72 43.88 12.80
C GLN A 380 -8.98 44.85 11.85
N VAL A 381 -8.73 44.43 10.60
CA VAL A 381 -8.04 45.22 9.58
C VAL A 381 -8.96 45.50 8.39
N VAL A 382 -8.89 46.73 7.86
CA VAL A 382 -9.76 47.17 6.75
C VAL A 382 -9.33 46.58 5.41
N ASN A 383 -8.03 46.60 5.09
CA ASN A 383 -7.48 46.07 3.84
C ASN A 383 -6.45 44.97 4.12
N CYS A 384 -6.83 43.73 3.83
CA CYS A 384 -5.91 42.58 3.91
C CYS A 384 -6.10 41.63 2.72
N SER A 385 -5.07 40.84 2.40
CA SER A 385 -5.09 39.84 1.32
C SER A 385 -4.30 38.60 1.74
N ILE A 386 -4.87 37.42 1.52
CA ILE A 386 -4.20 36.14 1.84
C ILE A 386 -3.24 35.78 0.71
N THR A 387 -1.93 35.80 0.93
CA THR A 387 -0.93 35.53 -0.13
C THR A 387 -0.68 34.02 -0.34
N TRP A 388 -0.78 33.24 0.73
CA TRP A 388 -0.56 31.80 0.73
C TRP A 388 -1.36 31.13 1.87
N ALA A 389 -1.75 29.87 1.68
CA ALA A 389 -2.36 29.06 2.72
C ALA A 389 -1.78 27.64 2.75
N VAL A 390 -1.69 27.06 3.94
CA VAL A 390 -1.25 25.69 4.20
C VAL A 390 -2.27 25.03 5.13
N PHE A 391 -2.67 23.81 4.80
CA PHE A 391 -3.56 23.02 5.63
C PHE A 391 -2.76 21.99 6.43
N ASP A 392 -2.85 22.10 7.76
CA ASP A 392 -2.33 21.13 8.70
C ASP A 392 -3.44 20.14 9.05
N ALA A 393 -3.41 18.99 8.39
CA ALA A 393 -4.45 17.98 8.54
C ALA A 393 -4.34 17.14 9.83
N GLY A 394 -3.24 17.27 10.59
CA GLY A 394 -3.09 16.64 11.90
C GLY A 394 -3.89 17.39 12.95
N ASP A 395 -3.65 18.71 13.03
CA ASP A 395 -4.34 19.59 13.99
C ASP A 395 -5.68 20.15 13.46
N TYR A 396 -6.06 19.83 12.22
CA TYR A 396 -7.20 20.43 11.51
C TYR A 396 -7.17 21.97 11.52
N ASN A 397 -5.99 22.52 11.24
CA ASN A 397 -5.72 23.95 11.27
C ASN A 397 -5.33 24.48 9.88
N LEU A 398 -5.80 25.68 9.54
CA LEU A 398 -5.35 26.43 8.36
C LEU A 398 -4.35 27.51 8.78
N LEU A 399 -3.16 27.47 8.21
CA LEU A 399 -2.13 28.51 8.35
C LEU A 399 -2.17 29.42 7.13
N MET A 400 -2.35 30.72 7.34
CA MET A 400 -2.54 31.72 6.29
C MET A 400 -1.51 32.83 6.43
N LEU A 401 -0.84 33.16 5.33
CA LEU A 401 0.04 34.30 5.23
C LEU A 401 -0.80 35.48 4.73
N VAL A 402 -0.93 36.52 5.56
CA VAL A 402 -1.80 37.66 5.31
C VAL A 402 -0.95 38.90 5.10
N GLU A 403 -1.11 39.54 3.93
CA GLU A 403 -0.61 40.88 3.64
C GLU A 403 -1.61 41.90 4.15
N ILE A 404 -1.14 42.87 4.94
CA ILE A 404 -1.95 43.95 5.49
C ILE A 404 -1.41 45.26 4.96
N GLN A 405 -2.33 46.13 4.54
CA GLN A 405 -1.99 47.48 4.10
C GLN A 405 -2.53 48.51 5.10
N ASP A 406 -1.63 49.07 5.91
CA ASP A 406 -1.94 50.11 6.89
C ASP A 406 -1.59 51.49 6.31
N PRO A 407 -2.51 52.48 6.39
CA PRO A 407 -2.23 53.85 5.98
C PRO A 407 -1.04 54.51 6.67
N THR A 408 -0.68 54.07 7.89
CA THR A 408 0.33 54.71 8.75
C THR A 408 1.68 54.02 8.73
N THR A 409 1.73 52.69 8.75
CA THR A 409 2.95 51.87 8.84
C THR A 409 3.33 51.21 7.51
N GLY A 410 2.52 51.33 6.47
CA GLY A 410 2.78 50.71 5.18
C GLY A 410 2.32 49.25 5.11
N LYS A 411 3.03 48.42 4.34
CA LYS A 411 2.68 47.01 4.15
C LYS A 411 3.44 46.13 5.13
N TYR A 412 2.73 45.30 5.89
CA TYR A 412 3.33 44.29 6.76
C TYR A 412 2.61 42.96 6.65
N PHE A 413 3.21 41.89 7.20
CA PHE A 413 2.74 40.52 7.01
C PHE A 413 2.54 39.80 8.34
N GLN A 414 1.47 39.02 8.42
CA GLN A 414 1.14 38.19 9.59
C GLN A 414 0.87 36.75 9.20
N VAL A 415 1.22 35.83 10.09
CA VAL A 415 0.84 34.42 10.02
C VAL A 415 -0.36 34.22 10.93
N VAL A 416 -1.48 33.82 10.33
CA VAL A 416 -2.75 33.62 11.01
C VAL A 416 -3.12 32.13 10.98
N SER A 417 -3.49 31.59 12.13
CA SER A 417 -4.04 30.24 12.25
C SER A 417 -5.56 30.31 12.39
N TYR A 418 -6.25 29.40 11.71
CA TYR A 418 -7.67 29.19 11.85
C TYR A 418 -7.96 27.72 12.17
N ASP A 419 -8.61 27.48 13.31
CA ASP A 419 -9.00 26.17 13.79
C ASP A 419 -10.37 25.79 13.20
N LEU A 420 -10.42 24.69 12.43
CA LEU A 420 -11.63 24.25 11.75
C LEU A 420 -12.66 23.63 12.71
N VAL A 421 -12.21 23.12 13.85
CA VAL A 421 -13.02 22.45 14.87
C VAL A 421 -13.69 23.50 15.75
N ASN A 422 -12.90 24.41 16.32
CA ASN A 422 -13.39 25.43 17.25
C ASN A 422 -13.87 26.72 16.57
N ASP A 423 -13.67 26.86 15.25
CA ASP A 423 -14.02 28.06 14.47
C ASP A 423 -13.37 29.34 15.03
N ASN A 424 -12.11 29.23 15.48
CA ASN A 424 -11.35 30.31 16.10
C ASN A 424 -10.16 30.74 15.23
N LEU A 425 -9.86 32.04 15.25
CA LEU A 425 -8.78 32.66 14.49
C LEU A 425 -7.77 33.30 15.45
N VAL A 426 -6.49 32.96 15.30
CA VAL A 426 -5.40 33.40 16.17
C VAL A 426 -4.24 33.92 15.30
N ILE A 427 -3.69 35.08 15.66
CA ILE A 427 -2.45 35.58 15.05
C ILE A 427 -1.27 34.86 15.72
N LEU A 428 -0.50 34.09 14.97
CA LEU A 428 0.64 33.34 15.49
C LEU A 428 1.92 34.16 15.51
N TYR A 429 2.18 34.90 14.42
CA TYR A 429 3.44 35.62 14.27
C TYR A 429 3.28 36.85 13.38
N THR A 430 3.94 37.95 13.74
CA THR A 430 4.07 39.13 12.90
C THR A 430 5.47 39.16 12.32
N ILE A 431 5.57 39.12 10.99
CA ILE A 431 6.85 39.10 10.29
C ILE A 431 7.49 40.50 10.41
N PRO A 432 8.77 40.60 10.81
CA PRO A 432 9.47 41.88 10.88
C PRO A 432 9.43 42.63 9.55
N GLU A 433 9.37 43.96 9.58
CA GLU A 433 9.31 44.77 8.35
C GLU A 433 10.61 44.67 7.54
N PHE A 434 11.75 44.53 8.22
CA PHE A 434 13.08 44.51 7.61
C PHE A 434 13.85 43.22 7.98
N ILE A 435 14.83 42.86 7.15
CA ILE A 435 15.66 41.68 7.38
C ILE A 435 16.63 41.92 8.55
N PRO A 436 16.73 41.00 9.54
CA PRO A 436 17.68 41.09 10.65
C PRO A 436 19.14 41.13 10.19
N ASP A 437 19.97 41.92 10.87
CA ASP A 437 21.42 41.91 10.69
C ASP A 437 22.06 40.76 11.48
N ALA A 438 22.46 39.70 10.76
CA ALA A 438 23.05 38.50 11.34
C ALA A 438 24.50 38.69 11.84
N ARG A 439 25.17 39.83 11.58
CA ARG A 439 26.55 40.11 12.04
C ARG A 439 27.58 39.00 11.75
N GLY A 440 27.40 38.26 10.67
CA GLY A 440 28.28 37.16 10.25
C GLY A 440 27.95 35.78 10.86
N LEU A 441 26.82 35.63 11.56
CA LEU A 441 26.29 34.33 12.00
C LEU A 441 25.64 33.57 10.82
N GLN A 442 25.61 32.23 10.91
CA GLN A 442 24.93 31.35 9.93
C GLN A 442 23.41 31.39 10.06
N PHE A 443 22.92 31.60 11.29
CA PHE A 443 21.52 31.74 11.60
C PHE A 443 21.33 32.67 12.79
N LEU A 444 20.11 33.17 12.95
CA LEU A 444 19.73 34.06 14.03
C LEU A 444 18.32 33.71 14.50
N MET A 445 18.14 33.53 15.81
CA MET A 445 16.82 33.35 16.41
C MET A 445 16.22 34.75 16.65
N ILE A 446 14.98 34.96 16.22
CA ILE A 446 14.31 36.26 16.38
C ILE A 446 13.65 36.30 17.76
N LEU A 447 14.17 37.13 18.65
CA LEU A 447 13.70 37.35 20.01
C LEU A 447 13.13 38.77 20.21
N GLY A 448 13.19 39.63 19.18
CA GLY A 448 12.69 41.01 19.20
C GLY A 448 13.70 42.05 19.71
N THR A 449 14.97 41.65 19.90
CA THR A 449 16.06 42.55 20.37
C THR A 449 17.11 42.81 19.30
N GLU A 450 16.86 42.35 18.07
CA GLU A 450 17.85 42.32 17.01
C GLU A 450 17.94 43.66 16.28
N SER A 451 19.11 43.95 15.72
CA SER A 451 19.27 45.06 14.78
C SER A 451 18.82 44.65 13.39
N TYR A 452 18.17 45.56 12.67
CA TYR A 452 17.65 45.31 11.32
C TYR A 452 18.45 46.03 10.24
N THR A 453 18.43 45.49 9.03
CA THR A 453 18.98 46.11 7.82
C THR A 453 17.95 47.01 7.14
N ASN A 454 18.33 47.67 6.03
CA ASN A 454 17.40 48.50 5.23
C ASN A 454 16.64 47.69 4.16
N PHE A 455 16.82 46.37 4.10
CA PHE A 455 16.15 45.53 3.11
C PHE A 455 14.79 45.07 3.66
N PRO A 456 13.68 45.35 2.96
CA PRO A 456 12.35 44.94 3.42
C PRO A 456 12.24 43.41 3.37
N MET A 457 11.53 42.84 4.33
CA MET A 457 11.34 41.39 4.45
C MET A 457 9.99 41.02 3.83
N VAL A 458 10.01 40.52 2.58
CA VAL A 458 8.79 40.31 1.78
C VAL A 458 8.54 38.80 1.58
N PRO A 459 7.58 38.21 2.30
CA PRO A 459 7.24 36.80 2.16
C PRO A 459 6.43 36.55 0.87
N LYS A 460 6.62 35.37 0.27
CA LYS A 460 5.93 34.91 -0.94
C LYS A 460 5.12 33.63 -0.74
N GLY A 461 5.49 32.80 0.24
CA GLY A 461 4.76 31.56 0.51
C GLY A 461 5.18 30.88 1.81
N MET A 462 4.47 29.82 2.14
CA MET A 462 4.69 29.01 3.33
C MET A 462 4.56 27.51 3.03
N PHE A 463 5.26 26.69 3.78
CA PHE A 463 5.24 25.24 3.63
C PHE A 463 5.36 24.60 5.00
N TYR A 464 4.63 23.51 5.22
CA TYR A 464 4.62 22.80 6.47
C TYR A 464 4.92 21.32 6.22
N ASN A 465 5.90 20.79 6.95
CA ASN A 465 6.19 19.37 6.96
C ASN A 465 5.56 18.73 8.22
N PRO A 466 4.53 17.90 8.09
CA PRO A 466 3.82 17.32 9.22
C PRO A 466 4.61 16.22 9.94
N TYR A 467 5.73 15.72 9.39
CA TYR A 467 6.53 14.70 10.07
C TYR A 467 7.45 15.29 11.14
N ASN A 468 7.94 16.51 10.95
CA ASN A 468 8.88 17.17 11.87
C ASN A 468 8.36 18.50 12.44
N ASN A 469 7.08 18.81 12.20
CA ASN A 469 6.41 20.06 12.57
C ASN A 469 7.14 21.32 12.09
N LEU A 470 7.91 21.22 11.00
CA LEU A 470 8.72 22.31 10.48
C LEU A 470 7.90 23.19 9.53
N LEU A 471 7.68 24.43 9.95
CA LEU A 471 7.11 25.51 9.14
C LEU A 471 8.23 26.32 8.50
N PHE A 472 8.24 26.36 7.17
CA PHE A 472 9.05 27.29 6.39
C PHE A 472 8.21 28.47 5.91
N ILE A 473 8.75 29.67 6.04
CA ILE A 473 8.23 30.89 5.41
C ILE A 473 9.34 31.43 4.52
N TRP A 474 9.06 31.60 3.23
CA TRP A 474 10.05 32.06 2.26
C TRP A 474 9.63 33.34 1.57
N GLY A 475 10.64 34.05 1.08
CA GLY A 475 10.50 35.33 0.40
C GLY A 475 11.84 35.75 -0.19
N ASN A 476 12.27 36.98 0.07
CA ASN A 476 13.69 37.36 -0.03
C ASN A 476 14.52 36.96 1.21
N PHE A 477 14.01 35.99 1.96
CA PHE A 477 14.56 35.44 3.17
C PHE A 477 14.05 33.99 3.33
N LEU A 478 14.60 33.27 4.31
CA LEU A 478 14.07 31.97 4.73
C LEU A 478 13.98 31.91 6.26
N LEU A 479 12.76 31.71 6.77
CA LEU A 479 12.48 31.45 8.18
C LEU A 479 12.08 29.99 8.36
N GLN A 480 12.48 29.41 9.49
CA GLN A 480 12.06 28.09 9.93
C GLN A 480 11.55 28.13 11.38
N SER A 481 10.51 27.35 11.70
CA SER A 481 9.98 27.20 13.05
C SER A 481 9.49 25.77 13.29
N TYR A 482 9.79 25.20 14.46
CA TYR A 482 9.35 23.85 14.87
C TYR A 482 8.10 23.86 15.76
N ASN A 483 7.77 25.03 16.33
CA ASN A 483 6.66 25.18 17.28
C ASN A 483 5.68 26.28 16.87
N LYS A 484 5.84 26.86 15.67
CA LYS A 484 5.00 27.95 15.12
C LYS A 484 5.06 29.27 15.93
N GLU A 485 5.96 29.37 16.92
CA GLU A 485 6.16 30.55 17.79
C GLU A 485 7.56 31.13 17.69
N ASN A 486 8.59 30.28 17.81
CA ASN A 486 10.00 30.67 17.75
C ASN A 486 10.49 30.53 16.31
N PHE A 487 10.96 31.64 15.73
CA PHE A 487 11.41 31.68 14.35
C PHE A 487 12.93 31.85 14.27
N ILE A 488 13.55 31.04 13.41
CA ILE A 488 14.98 31.07 13.11
C ILE A 488 15.14 31.60 11.69
N TYR A 489 15.89 32.68 11.55
CA TYR A 489 16.32 33.25 10.28
C TYR A 489 17.62 32.59 9.81
N LEU A 490 17.61 32.11 8.56
CA LEU A 490 18.77 31.54 7.90
C LEU A 490 19.51 32.64 7.14
N ALA A 491 20.67 33.04 7.67
CA ALA A 491 21.42 34.21 7.20
C ALA A 491 22.31 33.92 5.98
N ASP A 492 22.55 32.64 5.67
CA ASP A 492 23.33 32.22 4.50
C ASP A 492 22.62 32.55 3.16
N PHE A 493 21.31 32.80 3.16
CA PHE A 493 20.56 33.14 1.95
C PHE A 493 20.71 34.64 1.59
N PRO A 494 21.03 34.98 0.33
CA PRO A 494 21.22 36.37 -0.09
C PRO A 494 19.91 37.16 -0.07
N LYS A 495 19.90 38.27 0.68
CA LYS A 495 18.76 39.18 0.84
C LYS A 495 18.33 39.89 -0.44
N GLU A 496 19.20 39.98 -1.44
CA GLU A 496 18.94 40.58 -2.75
C GLU A 496 18.16 39.66 -3.68
N GLN A 497 18.15 38.35 -3.40
CA GLN A 497 17.42 37.37 -4.19
C GLN A 497 16.09 37.03 -3.53
N SER A 498 15.14 36.56 -4.34
CA SER A 498 13.85 36.08 -3.84
C SER A 498 13.63 34.64 -4.25
N ILE A 499 13.15 33.84 -3.30
CA ILE A 499 12.73 32.46 -3.49
C ILE A 499 11.42 32.44 -4.24
N LYS A 500 11.36 31.61 -5.28
CA LYS A 500 10.21 31.40 -6.14
C LYS A 500 9.36 30.24 -5.66
N TYR A 501 9.96 29.07 -5.46
CA TYR A 501 9.33 27.89 -4.86
C TYR A 501 10.34 26.97 -4.18
N LEU A 502 9.84 26.09 -3.32
CA LEU A 502 10.61 25.05 -2.64
C LEU A 502 10.11 23.68 -3.05
N VAL A 503 11.01 22.71 -2.97
CA VAL A 503 10.75 21.30 -3.20
C VAL A 503 11.31 20.53 -2.01
N ASN A 504 10.51 19.66 -1.41
CA ASN A 504 10.93 18.88 -0.24
C ASN A 504 10.84 17.39 -0.54
N SER A 505 11.80 16.61 -0.04
CA SER A 505 11.75 15.15 -0.08
C SER A 505 10.84 14.54 0.98
N PHE A 506 10.40 15.35 1.96
CA PHE A 506 9.74 14.96 3.22
C PHE A 506 10.56 13.99 4.08
N HIS A 507 11.84 13.84 3.74
CA HIS A 507 12.83 13.00 4.42
C HIS A 507 14.06 13.80 4.87
N GLY A 508 13.93 15.11 4.99
CA GLY A 508 15.00 16.00 5.46
C GLY A 508 15.73 16.78 4.38
N ASP A 509 15.50 16.53 3.08
CA ASP A 509 16.16 17.24 2.00
C ASP A 509 15.23 18.28 1.39
N THR A 510 15.70 19.52 1.27
CA THR A 510 14.94 20.62 0.67
C THR A 510 15.78 21.31 -0.40
N ALA A 511 15.19 21.47 -1.58
CA ALA A 511 15.75 22.27 -2.67
C ALA A 511 14.92 23.54 -2.86
N ILE A 512 15.60 24.63 -3.20
CA ILE A 512 15.02 25.97 -3.29
C ILE A 512 15.39 26.54 -4.64
N VAL A 513 14.41 27.10 -5.34
CA VAL A 513 14.60 27.77 -6.62
C VAL A 513 14.32 29.25 -6.48
N THR A 514 15.23 30.10 -6.94
CA THR A 514 15.08 31.57 -6.89
C THR A 514 14.45 32.11 -8.17
N GLU A 515 14.00 33.37 -8.16
CA GLU A 515 13.47 34.06 -9.35
C GLU A 515 14.51 34.19 -10.47
N THR A 516 15.80 34.11 -10.14
CA THR A 516 16.92 34.09 -11.10
C THR A 516 17.31 32.67 -11.52
N GLU A 517 16.48 31.67 -11.23
CA GLU A 517 16.67 30.25 -11.57
C GLU A 517 17.95 29.64 -10.96
N GLU A 518 18.36 30.12 -9.78
CA GLU A 518 19.42 29.49 -8.99
C GLU A 518 18.86 28.33 -8.16
N ILE A 519 19.65 27.28 -7.98
CA ILE A 519 19.28 26.10 -7.18
C ILE A 519 20.10 26.11 -5.90
N TRP A 520 19.40 26.17 -4.78
CA TRP A 520 19.96 26.09 -3.43
C TRP A 520 19.48 24.81 -2.74
N TYR A 521 20.30 24.29 -1.84
CA TYR A 521 20.04 23.04 -1.10
C TYR A 521 20.20 23.27 0.39
N LEU A 522 19.22 22.76 1.15
CA LEU A 522 19.14 22.81 2.59
C LEU A 522 18.78 21.41 3.09
N LEU A 523 19.41 21.02 4.19
CA LEU A 523 19.10 19.78 4.88
C LEU A 523 18.47 20.12 6.24
N GLU A 524 17.25 19.64 6.49
CA GLU A 524 16.45 19.94 7.68
C GLU A 524 17.22 19.57 8.96
N GLY A 525 17.17 20.44 9.97
CA GLY A 525 18.02 20.33 11.17
C GLY A 525 19.46 20.83 10.96
N SER A 526 19.81 21.34 9.78
CA SER A 526 21.00 22.17 9.53
C SER A 526 20.61 23.64 9.36
N TYR A 527 21.56 24.53 9.62
CA TYR A 527 21.42 25.96 9.37
C TYR A 527 22.18 26.43 8.13
N ARG A 528 22.98 25.55 7.53
CA ARG A 528 23.81 25.86 6.36
C ARG A 528 23.06 25.65 5.08
N MET A 529 23.15 26.64 4.20
CA MET A 529 22.60 26.57 2.85
C MET A 529 23.73 26.42 1.83
N TYR A 530 23.51 25.61 0.80
CA TYR A 530 24.49 25.35 -0.25
C TYR A 530 23.94 25.79 -1.59
N LYS A 531 24.68 26.61 -2.32
CA LYS A 531 24.34 27.01 -3.69
C LYS A 531 24.82 25.92 -4.65
N LEU A 532 23.90 25.16 -5.23
CA LEU A 532 24.22 24.11 -6.20
C LEU A 532 24.42 24.68 -7.60
N PHE A 533 23.58 25.63 -8.02
CA PHE A 533 23.63 26.23 -9.35
C PHE A 533 23.37 27.74 -9.31
N PRO A 534 24.19 28.58 -9.96
CA PRO A 534 25.53 28.27 -10.48
C PRO A 534 26.55 28.11 -9.32
N SER A 535 27.44 27.13 -9.42
CA SER A 535 28.53 26.91 -8.46
C SER A 535 29.80 26.42 -9.17
N LYS A 536 30.96 26.57 -8.53
CA LYS A 536 32.22 25.99 -9.06
C LYS A 536 32.13 24.47 -9.21
N GLY A 537 31.43 23.80 -8.29
CA GLY A 537 31.17 22.37 -8.37
C GLY A 537 30.37 22.01 -9.62
N TRP A 538 29.36 22.81 -9.96
CA TRP A 538 28.55 22.64 -11.16
C TRP A 538 29.37 22.83 -12.44
N GLU A 539 30.21 23.87 -12.51
CA GLU A 539 31.09 24.12 -13.66
C GLU A 539 32.07 22.96 -13.92
N VAL A 540 32.63 22.39 -12.86
CA VAL A 540 33.50 21.20 -12.97
C VAL A 540 32.69 20.00 -13.45
N TYR A 541 31.51 19.77 -12.86
CA TYR A 541 30.67 18.64 -13.21
C TYR A 541 30.21 18.70 -14.68
N ILE A 542 29.69 19.84 -15.15
CA ILE A 542 29.24 19.98 -16.55
C ILE A 542 30.41 19.84 -17.54
N SER A 543 31.59 20.36 -17.20
CA SER A 543 32.79 20.20 -18.04
C SER A 543 33.17 18.73 -18.20
N LEU A 544 33.09 17.93 -17.13
CA LEU A 544 33.30 16.49 -17.19
C LEU A 544 32.24 15.80 -18.06
N GLN A 545 30.96 16.15 -17.89
CA GLN A 545 29.86 15.56 -18.68
C GLN A 545 29.99 15.84 -20.18
N VAL A 546 30.41 17.06 -20.54
CA VAL A 546 30.67 17.45 -21.94
C VAL A 546 31.86 16.67 -22.51
N MET A 547 32.92 16.45 -21.74
CA MET A 547 34.05 15.61 -22.16
C MET A 547 33.63 14.14 -22.36
N HIS A 548 32.70 13.64 -21.56
CA HIS A 548 32.09 12.31 -21.71
C HIS A 548 31.06 12.23 -22.84
N GLN A 549 30.81 13.31 -23.59
CA GLN A 549 29.81 13.38 -24.67
C GLN A 549 28.41 12.96 -24.20
N SER A 550 28.06 13.29 -22.96
CA SER A 550 26.76 12.95 -22.37
C SER A 550 25.61 13.59 -23.15
N SER A 551 24.55 12.82 -23.40
CA SER A 551 23.34 13.31 -24.06
C SER A 551 22.46 14.20 -23.14
N LEU A 552 22.72 14.21 -21.84
CA LEU A 552 21.89 14.91 -20.85
C LEU A 552 22.22 16.40 -20.68
N TYR A 553 23.27 16.90 -21.34
CA TYR A 553 23.79 18.26 -21.16
C TYR A 553 24.10 18.92 -22.51
N THR A 554 23.74 20.20 -22.65
CA THR A 554 24.01 21.02 -23.85
C THR A 554 24.43 22.44 -23.44
N SER A 555 24.95 23.23 -24.39
CA SER A 555 25.33 24.63 -24.13
C SER A 555 24.15 25.58 -23.93
N SER A 556 22.99 25.24 -24.51
CA SER A 556 21.74 25.96 -24.35
C SER A 556 20.72 25.05 -23.69
N GLU A 557 20.36 25.36 -22.44
CA GLU A 557 19.38 24.60 -21.67
C GLU A 557 18.44 25.53 -20.90
N THR A 558 17.20 25.10 -20.65
CA THR A 558 16.23 25.82 -19.82
C THR A 558 15.58 24.87 -18.84
N MET A 559 15.62 25.22 -17.54
CA MET A 559 14.98 24.44 -16.49
C MET A 559 13.47 24.60 -16.56
N VAL A 560 12.75 23.48 -16.67
CA VAL A 560 11.28 23.47 -16.73
C VAL A 560 10.71 23.30 -15.32
N THR A 561 11.21 22.32 -14.57
CA THR A 561 10.79 22.07 -13.17
C THR A 561 11.85 21.27 -12.41
N LEU A 562 11.79 21.34 -11.09
CA LEU A 562 12.63 20.62 -10.14
C LEU A 562 11.71 19.86 -9.18
N PHE A 563 11.96 18.57 -8.94
CA PHE A 563 11.13 17.74 -8.07
C PHE A 563 11.92 16.60 -7.42
N TYR A 564 11.42 16.06 -6.31
CA TYR A 564 11.95 14.85 -5.69
C TYR A 564 11.19 13.61 -6.19
N GLU A 565 11.93 12.53 -6.40
CA GLU A 565 11.40 11.20 -6.67
C GLU A 565 12.30 10.19 -5.94
N ASP A 566 11.70 9.33 -5.11
CA ASP A 566 12.43 8.34 -4.30
C ASP A 566 13.63 8.93 -3.53
N ARG A 567 13.42 10.09 -2.88
CA ARG A 567 14.43 10.85 -2.10
C ARG A 567 15.58 11.45 -2.92
N ARG A 568 15.52 11.37 -4.26
CA ARG A 568 16.52 11.95 -5.16
C ARG A 568 15.96 13.17 -5.86
N LEU A 569 16.82 14.17 -6.04
CA LEU A 569 16.46 15.42 -6.69
C LEU A 569 16.60 15.28 -8.21
N TYR A 570 15.51 15.42 -8.95
CA TYR A 570 15.49 15.40 -10.40
C TYR A 570 15.16 16.77 -10.97
N GLN A 571 15.73 17.04 -12.14
CA GLN A 571 15.49 18.24 -12.92
C GLN A 571 14.93 17.84 -14.28
N LEU A 572 13.84 18.48 -14.70
CA LEU A 572 13.34 18.41 -16.07
C LEU A 572 13.87 19.62 -16.83
N VAL A 573 14.57 19.36 -17.93
CA VAL A 573 15.27 20.39 -18.70
C VAL A 573 14.89 20.30 -20.17
N TYR A 574 14.68 21.46 -20.79
CA TYR A 574 14.55 21.59 -22.23
C TYR A 574 15.94 21.86 -22.83
N LEU A 575 16.44 20.93 -23.64
CA LEU A 575 17.74 21.02 -24.32
C LEU A 575 17.53 21.40 -25.78
N ILE A 576 18.40 22.24 -26.32
CA ILE A 576 18.44 22.58 -27.76
C ILE A 576 19.72 22.03 -28.37
N ASP A 577 19.57 21.13 -29.34
CA ASP A 577 20.67 20.64 -30.18
C ASP A 577 20.32 20.86 -31.66
N LYS A 578 21.18 21.56 -32.40
CA LYS A 578 21.07 21.76 -33.87
C LYS A 578 19.64 22.16 -34.37
N LYS A 579 18.93 23.02 -33.62
CA LYS A 579 17.55 23.49 -33.85
C LYS A 579 16.41 22.51 -33.53
N GLN A 580 16.70 21.31 -33.03
CA GLN A 580 15.71 20.40 -32.45
C GLN A 580 15.77 20.50 -30.93
N GLY A 581 14.61 20.69 -30.31
CA GLY A 581 14.50 20.74 -28.86
C GLY A 581 13.92 19.46 -28.30
N ARG A 582 14.42 19.02 -27.15
CA ARG A 582 13.92 17.83 -26.43
C ARG A 582 13.81 18.09 -24.94
N LEU A 583 12.81 17.48 -24.31
CA LEU A 583 12.70 17.42 -22.86
C LEU A 583 13.49 16.22 -22.33
N VAL A 584 14.29 16.45 -21.30
CA VAL A 584 15.11 15.42 -20.67
C VAL A 584 15.02 15.52 -19.15
N LYS A 585 14.67 14.40 -18.52
CA LYS A 585 14.77 14.21 -17.08
C LYS A 585 16.19 13.79 -16.73
N ARG A 586 16.82 14.48 -15.77
CA ARG A 586 18.16 14.12 -15.27
C ARG A 586 18.24 14.25 -13.74
N LEU A 587 19.10 13.43 -13.15
CA LEU A 587 19.41 13.49 -11.72
C LEU A 587 20.29 14.73 -11.43
N VAL A 588 19.96 15.48 -10.39
CA VAL A 588 20.84 16.54 -9.85
C VAL A 588 21.82 15.89 -8.88
N PRO A 589 23.14 15.87 -9.17
CA PRO A 589 24.11 15.10 -8.40
C PRO A 589 24.60 15.89 -7.17
N VAL A 590 23.68 16.17 -6.24
CA VAL A 590 23.90 17.05 -5.07
C VAL A 590 25.19 16.69 -4.33
N GLU A 591 25.40 15.41 -4.01
CA GLU A 591 26.56 14.95 -3.25
C GLU A 591 27.89 15.15 -4.01
N GLN A 592 27.89 14.95 -5.33
CA GLN A 592 29.08 15.18 -6.16
C GLN A 592 29.43 16.66 -6.24
N LEU A 593 28.41 17.52 -6.39
CA LEU A 593 28.58 18.98 -6.46
C LEU A 593 29.19 19.54 -5.18
N LEU A 594 28.63 19.14 -4.03
CA LEU A 594 29.14 19.55 -2.72
C LEU A 594 30.58 19.05 -2.52
N MET A 595 30.87 17.80 -2.87
CA MET A 595 32.23 17.24 -2.79
C MET A 595 33.24 18.04 -3.64
N TYR A 596 32.89 18.42 -4.88
CA TYR A 596 33.74 19.23 -5.74
C TYR A 596 33.96 20.63 -5.19
N GLU A 597 32.92 21.23 -4.61
CA GLU A 597 33.02 22.54 -3.97
C GLU A 597 33.98 22.51 -2.76
N GLN A 598 33.97 21.44 -1.96
CA GLN A 598 34.91 21.27 -0.85
C GLN A 598 36.36 21.19 -1.34
N LEU A 599 36.62 20.38 -2.35
CA LEU A 599 37.95 20.15 -2.91
C LEU A 599 38.53 21.42 -3.56
N GLY A 600 37.68 22.22 -4.19
CA GLY A 600 38.09 23.46 -4.85
C GLY A 600 38.57 24.57 -3.92
N ASN A 601 38.14 24.55 -2.64
CA ASN A 601 38.37 25.66 -1.71
C ASN A 601 39.45 25.39 -0.65
N HIS A 602 39.87 24.14 -0.39
CA HIS A 602 40.70 23.81 0.79
C HIS A 602 41.80 22.76 0.55
N TYR A 603 42.78 23.06 -0.31
CA TYR A 603 44.03 22.30 -0.40
C TYR A 603 45.20 23.08 0.22
N LEU A 604 46.04 22.38 0.97
CA LEU A 604 47.29 22.87 1.50
C LEU A 604 48.44 22.16 0.80
N LEU A 605 49.47 22.89 0.39
CA LEU A 605 50.71 22.28 -0.10
C LEU A 605 51.61 22.03 1.10
N LYS A 606 51.67 20.77 1.55
CA LYS A 606 52.56 20.35 2.63
C LYS A 606 53.92 20.01 2.03
N ARG A 607 55.00 20.57 2.57
CA ARG A 607 56.36 20.27 2.10
C ARG A 607 56.84 18.97 2.76
N GLN A 608 57.02 17.91 1.98
CA GLN A 608 57.61 16.64 2.40
C GLN A 608 58.98 16.50 1.73
N GLY A 609 60.04 16.91 2.45
CA GLY A 609 61.39 17.01 1.87
C GLY A 609 61.50 18.10 0.80
N ASN A 610 62.02 17.76 -0.38
CA ASN A 610 62.18 18.68 -1.53
C ASN A 610 60.93 18.78 -2.42
N HIS A 611 59.88 18.00 -2.18
CA HIS A 611 58.65 18.03 -2.97
C HIS A 611 57.47 18.62 -2.17
N LEU A 612 56.62 19.35 -2.88
CA LEU A 612 55.34 19.84 -2.36
C LEU A 612 54.29 18.77 -2.62
N THR A 613 53.66 18.26 -1.57
CA THR A 613 52.56 17.30 -1.65
C THR A 613 51.24 18.01 -1.34
N LEU A 614 50.21 17.73 -2.14
CA LEU A 614 48.85 18.23 -1.90
C LEU A 614 48.27 17.49 -0.68
N SER A 615 47.90 18.25 0.34
CA SER A 615 47.23 17.78 1.55
C SER A 615 45.87 18.45 1.64
N PHE A 616 44.81 17.64 1.67
CA PHE A 616 43.44 18.15 1.84
C PHE A 616 43.07 18.17 3.32
N THR A 617 42.49 19.27 3.80
CA THR A 617 41.89 19.32 5.14
C THR A 617 40.59 18.54 5.13
N SER A 618 40.50 17.49 5.94
CA SER A 618 39.27 16.72 6.05
C SER A 618 38.41 17.31 7.17
N PHE A 619 37.24 17.84 6.79
CA PHE A 619 36.28 18.41 7.73
C PHE A 619 35.32 17.36 8.31
N CYS A 620 35.33 16.13 7.80
CA CYS A 620 34.46 15.07 8.30
C CYS A 620 34.94 14.56 9.67
N PRO A 621 34.09 14.60 10.72
CA PRO A 621 34.44 14.16 12.08
C PRO A 621 34.74 12.66 12.22
N PHE A 622 34.31 11.82 11.27
CA PHE A 622 34.53 10.37 11.29
C PHE A 622 35.04 9.86 9.93
N THR A 623 35.46 8.60 9.87
CA THR A 623 35.90 7.97 8.62
C THR A 623 34.86 7.02 8.05
N VAL A 624 34.16 6.28 8.90
CA VAL A 624 33.14 5.30 8.50
C VAL A 624 32.00 5.33 9.51
N MET A 625 30.76 5.40 9.01
CA MET A 625 29.54 5.16 9.77
C MET A 625 28.91 3.84 9.33
N ARG A 626 28.50 2.99 10.30
CA ARG A 626 27.74 1.75 10.06
C ARG A 626 26.61 1.60 11.06
N LEU A 627 25.46 1.15 10.60
CA LEU A 627 24.36 0.72 11.47
C LEU A 627 24.54 -0.76 11.82
N ARG A 628 24.27 -1.12 13.07
CA ARG A 628 24.33 -2.49 13.59
C ARG A 628 23.14 -2.75 14.50
N ASP A 629 22.95 -4.02 14.86
CA ASP A 629 21.91 -4.49 15.78
C ASP A 629 20.51 -4.01 15.37
N LEU A 630 20.26 -3.91 14.05
CA LEU A 630 18.96 -3.53 13.50
C LEU A 630 17.99 -4.71 13.66
N PRO A 631 16.77 -4.47 14.17
CA PRO A 631 15.77 -5.51 14.29
C PRO A 631 15.20 -5.89 12.91
N ASN A 632 14.45 -6.99 12.86
CA ASN A 632 13.75 -7.39 11.63
C ASN A 632 12.81 -6.27 11.18
N PRO A 633 12.94 -5.75 9.95
CA PRO A 633 12.23 -4.55 9.51
C PRO A 633 10.72 -4.73 9.52
N GLN A 634 10.20 -5.94 9.24
CA GLN A 634 8.75 -6.20 9.12
C GLN A 634 7.94 -5.82 10.35
N ILE A 635 8.51 -5.99 11.55
CA ILE A 635 7.88 -5.63 12.82
C ILE A 635 7.52 -4.14 12.84
N TYR A 636 8.34 -3.30 12.22
CA TYR A 636 8.24 -1.84 12.27
C TYR A 636 7.82 -1.19 10.95
N THR A 637 8.12 -1.78 9.79
CA THR A 637 7.65 -1.28 8.48
C THR A 637 6.24 -1.74 8.17
N ARG A 638 5.80 -2.84 8.82
CA ARG A 638 4.48 -3.47 8.63
C ARG A 638 4.22 -3.90 7.18
N GLN A 639 5.29 -4.19 6.44
CA GLN A 639 5.24 -4.64 5.04
C GLN A 639 5.10 -6.16 4.96
N GLU A 640 3.99 -6.61 4.37
CA GLU A 640 3.74 -8.01 4.04
C GLU A 640 4.43 -8.34 2.73
N ARG A 641 5.39 -9.27 2.74
CA ARG A 641 6.16 -9.63 1.56
C ARG A 641 5.87 -11.06 1.12
N TYR A 642 5.49 -11.21 -0.13
CA TYR A 642 5.33 -12.50 -0.79
C TYR A 642 6.49 -12.77 -1.73
N GLN A 643 6.82 -14.04 -1.89
CA GLN A 643 7.71 -14.53 -2.93
C GLN A 643 6.91 -15.32 -3.96
N ALA A 644 7.21 -15.12 -5.23
CA ALA A 644 6.72 -15.94 -6.33
C ALA A 644 7.86 -16.21 -7.32
N ARG A 645 7.97 -17.44 -7.81
CA ARG A 645 8.95 -17.81 -8.85
C ARG A 645 8.22 -18.36 -10.08
N PRO A 646 8.74 -18.12 -11.29
CA PRO A 646 8.15 -18.70 -12.48
C PRO A 646 8.19 -20.23 -12.38
N PRO A 647 7.21 -20.93 -12.94
CA PRO A 647 7.18 -22.38 -12.88
C PRO A 647 8.34 -22.95 -13.71
N ARG A 648 8.85 -24.14 -13.34
CA ARG A 648 10.01 -24.73 -14.02
C ARG A 648 9.58 -25.30 -15.37
N VAL A 649 10.23 -24.88 -16.43
CA VAL A 649 9.98 -25.41 -17.78
C VAL A 649 10.82 -26.68 -17.98
N LEU A 650 10.21 -27.71 -18.56
CA LEU A 650 10.85 -29.00 -18.83
C LEU A 650 11.59 -29.03 -20.18
N GLU A 651 11.47 -27.96 -20.97
CA GLU A 651 12.21 -27.79 -22.23
C GLU A 651 13.72 -27.69 -21.95
N PRO A 652 14.57 -28.44 -22.68
CA PRO A 652 16.03 -28.43 -22.47
C PRO A 652 16.68 -27.05 -22.62
N SER A 653 16.05 -26.15 -23.38
CA SER A 653 16.52 -24.79 -23.61
C SER A 653 16.33 -23.88 -22.38
N GLY A 654 15.42 -24.24 -21.46
CA GLY A 654 15.10 -23.47 -20.26
C GLY A 654 14.33 -22.18 -20.50
N PHE A 655 13.86 -21.92 -21.74
CA PHE A 655 13.02 -20.77 -22.07
C PHE A 655 11.55 -21.04 -21.81
N HIS A 656 10.83 -19.99 -21.44
CA HIS A 656 9.38 -20.00 -21.30
C HIS A 656 8.66 -19.81 -22.64
N ASP A 657 7.46 -20.37 -22.72
CA ASP A 657 6.47 -20.18 -23.79
C ASP A 657 5.24 -19.39 -23.29
N GLU A 658 4.28 -19.11 -24.17
CA GLU A 658 3.08 -18.35 -23.81
C GLU A 658 2.25 -19.05 -22.73
N ASN A 659 2.16 -20.38 -22.77
CA ASN A 659 1.40 -21.17 -21.80
C ASN A 659 2.03 -21.12 -20.40
N SER A 660 3.35 -21.32 -20.28
CA SER A 660 4.05 -21.25 -18.99
C SER A 660 4.05 -19.85 -18.38
N LEU A 661 4.11 -18.81 -19.21
CA LEU A 661 3.90 -17.43 -18.75
C LEU A 661 2.44 -17.23 -18.27
N ALA A 662 1.44 -17.71 -19.02
CA ALA A 662 0.04 -17.66 -18.60
C ALA A 662 -0.19 -18.36 -17.25
N VAL A 663 0.43 -19.53 -17.04
CA VAL A 663 0.43 -20.23 -15.74
C VAL A 663 1.07 -19.37 -14.65
N TYR A 664 2.23 -18.75 -14.92
CA TYR A 664 2.89 -17.86 -13.96
C TYR A 664 1.98 -16.71 -13.52
N GLN A 665 1.29 -16.06 -14.48
CA GLN A 665 0.29 -15.02 -14.17
C GLN A 665 -0.83 -15.54 -13.26
N GLY A 666 -1.43 -16.67 -13.64
CA GLY A 666 -2.55 -17.27 -12.89
C GLY A 666 -2.17 -17.61 -11.46
N LEU A 667 -0.97 -18.13 -11.23
CA LEU A 667 -0.46 -18.43 -9.89
C LEU A 667 -0.21 -17.18 -9.05
N VAL A 668 0.33 -16.11 -9.66
CA VAL A 668 0.52 -14.82 -8.98
C VAL A 668 -0.83 -14.19 -8.63
N TYR A 669 -1.79 -14.23 -9.55
CA TYR A 669 -3.17 -13.77 -9.28
C TYR A 669 -3.79 -14.54 -8.12
N TYR A 670 -3.69 -15.88 -8.14
CA TYR A 670 -4.23 -16.73 -7.10
C TYR A 670 -3.58 -16.47 -5.74
N LEU A 671 -2.27 -16.22 -5.69
CA LEU A 671 -1.59 -15.83 -4.45
C LEU A 671 -2.15 -14.52 -3.85
N LEU A 672 -2.39 -13.51 -4.69
CA LEU A 672 -2.99 -12.25 -4.26
C LEU A 672 -4.47 -12.40 -3.87
N TYR A 673 -5.19 -13.30 -4.53
CA TYR A 673 -6.56 -13.68 -4.18
C TYR A 673 -6.64 -14.40 -2.83
N LEU A 674 -5.72 -15.31 -2.54
CA LEU A 674 -5.61 -15.95 -1.23
C LEU A 674 -5.36 -14.92 -0.13
N HIS A 675 -4.48 -13.95 -0.39
CA HIS A 675 -4.25 -12.83 0.52
C HIS A 675 -5.54 -12.03 0.79
N SER A 676 -6.31 -11.66 -0.24
CA SER A 676 -7.56 -10.90 -0.05
C SER A 676 -8.66 -11.69 0.66
N LYS A 677 -8.77 -13.01 0.41
CA LYS A 677 -9.74 -13.90 1.08
C LYS A 677 -9.40 -14.22 2.54
N TYR A 678 -8.15 -14.05 2.98
CA TYR A 678 -7.68 -14.56 4.28
C TYR A 678 -8.22 -13.82 5.50
N HIS A 679 -8.92 -12.70 5.33
CA HIS A 679 -9.48 -11.91 6.43
C HIS A 679 -10.74 -12.57 7.04
N LYS A 680 -10.56 -13.69 7.75
CA LYS A 680 -11.62 -14.44 8.44
C LYS A 680 -11.70 -14.06 9.92
N PRO A 681 -12.90 -14.06 10.54
CA PRO A 681 -13.04 -13.77 11.96
C PRO A 681 -12.47 -14.88 12.87
N TYR A 682 -12.37 -16.10 12.35
CA TYR A 682 -11.85 -17.27 13.07
C TYR A 682 -10.33 -17.41 12.92
N ALA A 683 -9.67 -17.92 13.97
CA ALA A 683 -8.25 -18.21 13.93
C ALA A 683 -7.97 -19.52 13.17
N ASP A 684 -7.17 -19.45 12.09
CA ASP A 684 -6.59 -20.65 11.47
C ASP A 684 -5.42 -21.18 12.33
N PRO A 685 -5.17 -22.51 12.36
CA PRO A 685 -4.04 -23.09 13.11
C PRO A 685 -2.66 -22.62 12.62
N VAL A 686 -2.57 -22.23 11.35
CA VAL A 686 -1.37 -21.69 10.71
C VAL A 686 -1.74 -20.34 10.11
N HIS A 687 -1.08 -19.28 10.57
CA HIS A 687 -1.37 -17.89 10.22
C HIS A 687 -0.83 -17.48 8.85
N ASP A 688 -0.97 -18.36 7.85
CA ASP A 688 -0.47 -18.17 6.51
C ASP A 688 -1.59 -18.33 5.45
N PRO A 689 -1.82 -17.32 4.59
CA PRO A 689 -2.84 -17.41 3.54
C PRO A 689 -2.55 -18.50 2.50
N THR A 690 -1.29 -18.89 2.33
CA THR A 690 -0.88 -19.99 1.45
C THR A 690 -1.09 -21.36 2.07
N TRP A 691 -1.22 -21.48 3.39
CA TRP A 691 -1.32 -22.76 4.10
C TRP A 691 -2.33 -23.73 3.47
N ARG A 692 -3.54 -23.24 3.20
CA ARG A 692 -4.63 -24.05 2.62
C ARG A 692 -4.29 -24.54 1.21
N TRP A 693 -3.54 -23.74 0.47
CA TRP A 693 -3.10 -24.06 -0.90
C TRP A 693 -2.17 -25.29 -0.92
N TRP A 694 -1.23 -25.40 0.02
CA TRP A 694 -0.26 -26.52 0.03
C TRP A 694 -0.59 -27.65 1.00
N LYS A 695 -1.38 -27.43 2.07
CA LYS A 695 -1.70 -28.46 3.09
C LYS A 695 -2.15 -29.79 2.48
N ASN A 696 -3.09 -29.73 1.53
CA ASN A 696 -3.68 -30.92 0.93
C ASN A 696 -2.78 -31.55 -0.16
N LYS A 697 -1.84 -30.79 -0.71
CA LYS A 697 -1.02 -31.20 -1.87
C LYS A 697 0.42 -31.58 -1.50
N LYS A 698 0.88 -31.22 -0.30
CA LYS A 698 2.23 -31.55 0.19
C LYS A 698 2.47 -33.07 0.28
N LEU A 699 1.41 -33.85 0.53
CA LEU A 699 1.48 -35.32 0.55
C LEU A 699 1.91 -35.91 -0.80
N ASP A 700 1.54 -35.27 -1.91
CA ASP A 700 1.81 -35.75 -3.28
C ASP A 700 2.96 -35.00 -3.96
N GLN A 701 3.70 -34.15 -3.24
CA GLN A 701 4.76 -33.32 -3.81
C GLN A 701 5.84 -34.16 -4.52
N ASP A 702 6.29 -35.24 -3.88
CA ASP A 702 7.31 -36.13 -4.44
C ASP A 702 6.80 -36.86 -5.69
N TYR A 703 5.50 -37.17 -5.75
CA TYR A 703 4.87 -37.78 -6.90
C TYR A 703 4.84 -36.83 -8.11
N TYR A 704 4.43 -35.58 -7.91
CA TYR A 704 4.44 -34.59 -8.98
C TYR A 704 5.86 -34.26 -9.45
N PHE A 705 6.83 -34.18 -8.54
CA PHE A 705 8.24 -34.02 -8.90
C PHE A 705 8.74 -35.21 -9.73
N TYR A 706 8.37 -36.43 -9.35
CA TYR A 706 8.70 -37.63 -10.12
C TYR A 706 8.12 -37.57 -11.55
N LEU A 707 6.85 -37.20 -11.73
CA LEU A 707 6.24 -37.06 -13.06
C LEU A 707 6.95 -36.02 -13.92
N ALA A 708 7.24 -34.85 -13.34
CA ALA A 708 7.99 -33.79 -14.02
C ALA A 708 9.40 -34.22 -14.43
N SER A 709 10.13 -34.89 -13.54
CA SER A 709 11.49 -35.38 -13.83
C SER A 709 11.53 -36.43 -14.95
N ASN A 710 10.42 -37.12 -15.20
CA ASN A 710 10.25 -38.09 -16.29
C ASN A 710 9.61 -37.49 -17.54
N LEU A 711 9.48 -36.16 -17.63
CA LEU A 711 8.84 -35.44 -18.74
C LEU A 711 7.39 -35.89 -19.01
N ARG A 712 6.68 -36.28 -17.94
CA ARG A 712 5.28 -36.71 -18.00
C ARG A 712 4.29 -35.66 -17.51
N SER A 713 4.79 -34.47 -17.18
CA SER A 713 3.96 -33.35 -16.71
C SER A 713 3.13 -32.75 -17.84
N ALA A 714 1.87 -32.46 -17.61
CA ALA A 714 1.04 -31.75 -18.58
C ALA A 714 1.60 -30.34 -18.86
N SER A 715 1.44 -29.91 -20.11
CA SER A 715 1.92 -28.61 -20.61
C SER A 715 3.43 -28.34 -20.42
N ASN A 716 4.26 -29.38 -20.21
CA ASN A 716 5.73 -29.28 -20.06
C ASN A 716 6.21 -28.33 -18.93
N VAL A 717 5.41 -28.16 -17.88
CA VAL A 717 5.70 -27.23 -16.78
C VAL A 717 5.56 -27.94 -15.44
N TYR A 718 6.47 -27.66 -14.51
CA TYR A 718 6.42 -28.11 -13.12
C TYR A 718 6.31 -26.94 -12.15
N ILE A 719 5.34 -27.00 -11.24
CA ILE A 719 5.05 -25.93 -10.30
C ILE A 719 5.54 -26.34 -8.90
N GLU A 720 6.50 -25.60 -8.37
CA GLU A 720 7.01 -25.79 -7.01
C GLU A 720 6.23 -24.90 -6.03
N MET A 721 5.25 -25.46 -5.30
CA MET A 721 4.40 -24.71 -4.37
C MET A 721 5.18 -23.97 -3.28
N ALA A 722 6.29 -24.54 -2.80
CA ALA A 722 7.15 -23.88 -1.83
C ALA A 722 7.80 -22.58 -2.35
N SER A 723 7.73 -22.30 -3.66
CA SER A 723 8.19 -21.05 -4.24
C SER A 723 7.16 -19.90 -4.15
N TYR A 724 5.97 -20.19 -3.65
CA TYR A 724 4.85 -19.25 -3.48
C TYR A 724 4.50 -19.15 -2.00
N GLU A 725 5.22 -18.30 -1.27
CA GLU A 725 5.09 -18.19 0.19
C GLU A 725 5.10 -16.74 0.65
N LYS A 726 4.62 -16.54 1.88
CA LYS A 726 4.76 -15.27 2.60
C LYS A 726 6.03 -15.32 3.44
N ILE A 727 6.85 -14.29 3.34
CA ILE A 727 8.10 -14.15 4.09
C ILE A 727 7.80 -13.45 5.42
N TYR A 728 8.20 -14.04 6.54
CA TYR A 728 8.00 -13.48 7.89
C TYR A 728 9.29 -13.05 8.60
N ASP A 729 10.46 -13.49 8.12
CA ASP A 729 11.76 -13.32 8.77
C ASP A 729 12.76 -12.52 7.92
N LEU A 730 12.31 -11.42 7.31
CA LEU A 730 13.20 -10.51 6.58
C LEU A 730 14.32 -9.98 7.49
N LYS A 731 15.55 -9.98 6.97
CA LYS A 731 16.71 -9.39 7.62
C LYS A 731 16.94 -7.96 7.13
N ALA A 732 17.39 -7.08 8.02
CA ALA A 732 17.72 -5.70 7.67
C ALA A 732 18.99 -5.61 6.80
N GLU A 733 18.98 -4.77 5.77
CA GLU A 733 20.09 -4.57 4.84
C GLU A 733 21.14 -3.54 5.34
N HIS A 734 21.35 -3.44 6.66
CA HIS A 734 22.23 -2.43 7.29
C HIS A 734 21.80 -0.96 7.09
N GLU A 735 20.53 -0.73 6.74
CA GLU A 735 19.92 0.60 6.63
C GLU A 735 18.74 0.74 7.60
N LEU A 736 18.42 1.99 8.00
CA LEU A 736 17.19 2.25 8.75
C LEU A 736 15.96 2.01 7.85
N PRO A 737 14.84 1.54 8.43
CA PRO A 737 13.63 1.30 7.68
C PRO A 737 13.06 2.60 7.07
N GLU A 738 12.24 2.45 6.02
CA GLU A 738 11.58 3.58 5.35
C GLU A 738 10.65 4.36 6.28
N ARG A 739 10.01 3.65 7.21
CA ARG A 739 9.09 4.18 8.23
C ARG A 739 9.04 3.23 9.43
N ILE A 740 8.65 3.74 10.59
CA ILE A 740 8.51 2.96 11.84
C ILE A 740 7.10 3.14 12.38
N PHE A 741 6.37 2.05 12.64
CA PHE A 741 5.11 2.08 13.39
C PHE A 741 5.34 1.68 14.85
N LEU A 742 4.83 2.47 15.79
CA LEU A 742 4.89 2.21 17.23
C LEU A 742 3.47 2.12 17.82
N ASP A 743 3.18 0.98 18.43
CA ASP A 743 2.03 0.79 19.32
C ASP A 743 2.40 1.27 20.74
N LYS A 744 1.42 1.28 21.63
CA LYS A 744 1.52 1.81 22.99
C LYS A 744 2.62 1.13 23.80
N GLY A 745 3.62 1.92 24.19
CA GLY A 745 4.76 1.49 24.98
C GLY A 745 5.78 0.63 24.24
N ASN A 746 5.69 0.49 22.92
CA ASN A 746 6.70 -0.19 22.12
C ASN A 746 7.98 0.64 22.00
N SER A 747 9.08 -0.05 21.72
CA SER A 747 10.40 0.56 21.54
C SER A 747 11.10 0.05 20.28
N TYR A 748 11.83 0.92 19.59
CA TYR A 748 12.73 0.58 18.49
C TYR A 748 14.18 0.87 18.88
N ALA A 749 15.05 -0.14 18.81
CA ALA A 749 16.46 -0.02 19.20
C ALA A 749 17.40 -0.40 18.06
N PHE A 750 18.51 0.33 17.92
CA PHE A 750 19.59 0.03 16.97
C PHE A 750 20.90 0.65 17.46
N SER A 751 22.02 0.32 16.81
CA SER A 751 23.32 0.90 17.16
C SER A 751 24.03 1.57 15.98
N VAL A 752 24.66 2.71 16.26
CA VAL A 752 25.46 3.50 15.31
C VAL A 752 26.93 3.33 15.67
N PHE A 753 27.68 2.70 14.78
CA PHE A 753 29.11 2.48 14.91
C PHE A 753 29.88 3.48 14.06
N LEU A 754 30.67 4.35 14.71
CA LEU A 754 31.51 5.35 14.06
C LEU A 754 32.98 5.03 14.25
N THR A 755 33.76 5.01 13.18
CA THR A 755 35.23 4.96 13.23
C THR A 755 35.78 6.38 13.19
N VAL A 756 36.65 6.73 14.15
CA VAL A 756 37.24 8.06 14.29
C VAL A 756 38.75 8.04 14.04
N ARG A 757 39.35 9.20 13.79
CA ARG A 757 40.81 9.33 13.61
C ARG A 757 41.50 9.38 14.97
N GLU A 758 42.77 8.95 15.03
CA GLU A 758 43.54 8.80 16.28
C GLU A 758 43.58 10.06 17.18
N HIS A 759 43.50 11.26 16.61
CA HIS A 759 43.50 12.54 17.36
C HIS A 759 42.13 12.99 17.89
N SER A 760 41.10 12.12 17.88
CA SER A 760 39.70 12.48 18.19
C SER A 760 39.26 12.12 19.61
N PHE A 761 40.17 11.64 20.46
CA PHE A 761 39.89 11.32 21.87
C PHE A 761 40.60 12.33 22.78
N GLU A 762 39.86 12.91 23.72
CA GLU A 762 40.40 13.80 24.75
C GLU A 762 40.33 13.12 26.12
N PHE A 763 41.44 13.20 26.85
CA PHE A 763 41.52 12.78 28.24
C PHE A 763 41.24 14.00 29.12
N GLN A 764 40.16 13.99 29.87
CA GLN A 764 39.93 14.96 30.94
C GLN A 764 40.23 14.32 32.30
N PRO A 765 41.13 14.87 33.11
CA PRO A 765 41.28 14.44 34.49
C PRO A 765 40.17 15.07 35.34
N GLU A 766 39.30 14.26 35.93
CA GLU A 766 38.44 14.75 37.02
C GLU A 766 39.29 15.08 38.26
N ARG A 767 38.90 16.14 38.98
CA ARG A 767 39.57 16.62 40.20
C ARG A 767 39.41 15.70 41.41
N VAL A 768 38.96 14.46 41.25
CA VAL A 768 38.89 13.46 42.33
C VAL A 768 39.38 12.12 41.79
N LEU A 769 40.40 11.55 42.44
CA LEU A 769 40.98 10.25 42.10
C LEU A 769 39.89 9.17 42.10
N THR A 770 39.52 8.64 40.92
CA THR A 770 39.49 7.19 40.57
C THR A 770 38.83 6.85 39.22
N THR A 771 38.31 7.80 38.44
CA THR A 771 37.73 7.52 37.11
C THR A 771 38.27 8.45 36.02
N LEU A 772 39.04 7.90 35.08
CA LEU A 772 39.41 8.56 33.82
C LEU A 772 38.22 8.44 32.85
N GLU A 773 37.41 9.49 32.69
CA GLU A 773 36.40 9.53 31.64
C GLU A 773 37.05 9.92 30.30
N LEU A 774 37.08 8.97 29.37
CA LEU A 774 37.52 9.20 28.00
C LEU A 774 36.35 9.75 27.18
N ARG A 775 36.46 10.98 26.66
CA ARG A 775 35.44 11.58 25.78
C ARG A 775 35.92 11.58 24.33
N SER A 776 35.00 11.25 23.41
CA SER A 776 35.20 11.43 21.97
C SER A 776 34.81 12.83 21.54
N LYS A 777 35.50 13.40 20.55
CA LYS A 777 35.10 14.65 19.87
C LYS A 777 33.90 14.50 18.95
N VAL A 778 33.41 13.27 18.77
CA VAL A 778 32.28 12.95 17.89
C VAL A 778 31.06 12.70 18.76
N ASP A 779 30.03 13.49 18.50
CA ASP A 779 28.75 13.43 19.19
C ASP A 779 27.63 13.05 18.22
N LEU A 780 26.64 12.33 18.75
CA LEU A 780 25.42 11.96 18.05
C LEU A 780 24.25 12.75 18.64
N GLY A 781 23.63 13.60 17.84
CA GLY A 781 22.38 14.27 18.16
C GLY A 781 21.18 13.48 17.66
N VAL A 782 20.14 13.37 18.47
CA VAL A 782 18.83 12.87 18.05
C VAL A 782 17.79 13.94 18.33
N VAL A 783 17.03 14.32 17.30
CA VAL A 783 15.96 15.32 17.40
C VAL A 783 14.62 14.61 17.15
N LEU A 784 13.66 14.89 18.03
CA LEU A 784 12.30 14.36 17.96
C LEU A 784 11.34 15.49 17.62
N ALA A 785 10.39 15.22 16.73
CA ALA A 785 9.36 16.18 16.39
C ALA A 785 8.37 16.40 17.54
N ASP A 786 7.94 15.31 18.19
CA ASP A 786 6.93 15.34 19.27
C ASP A 786 7.48 14.75 20.58
N PRO A 787 8.34 15.48 21.31
CA PRO A 787 8.95 14.99 22.55
C PRO A 787 7.94 14.75 23.68
N GLY A 788 6.70 15.25 23.55
CA GLY A 788 5.60 14.91 24.46
C GLY A 788 5.13 13.46 24.34
N CYS A 789 5.33 12.84 23.17
CA CYS A 789 4.77 11.54 22.81
C CYS A 789 5.81 10.44 22.74
N ILE A 790 7.00 10.79 22.27
CA ILE A 790 8.13 9.88 22.13
C ILE A 790 9.31 10.36 22.98
N GLU A 791 10.12 9.40 23.41
CA GLU A 791 11.42 9.65 24.01
C GLU A 791 12.50 8.86 23.30
N VAL A 792 13.72 9.38 23.34
CA VAL A 792 14.90 8.66 22.87
C VAL A 792 15.93 8.63 23.97
N VAL A 793 16.50 7.45 24.17
CA VAL A 793 17.65 7.22 25.04
C VAL A 793 18.85 6.88 24.16
N VAL A 794 19.93 7.66 24.29
CA VAL A 794 21.20 7.40 23.61
C VAL A 794 22.24 7.02 24.65
N LYS A 795 22.86 5.84 24.49
CA LYS A 795 23.98 5.37 25.32
C LYS A 795 25.24 5.31 24.49
N GLN A 796 26.33 5.87 24.98
CA GLN A 796 27.63 5.89 24.30
C GLN A 796 28.61 4.91 24.93
N LYS A 797 29.39 4.21 24.10
CA LYS A 797 30.58 3.45 24.53
C LYS A 797 31.74 3.71 23.59
N VAL A 798 32.86 4.15 24.14
CA VAL A 798 34.11 4.35 23.40
C VAL A 798 34.91 3.04 23.38
N LEU A 799 35.35 2.64 22.19
CA LEU A 799 36.13 1.43 21.95
C LEU A 799 37.53 1.81 21.43
N ILE A 800 38.46 2.02 22.37
CA ILE A 800 39.83 2.51 22.10
C ILE A 800 40.58 1.59 21.14
N ASN A 801 40.55 0.27 21.38
CA ASN A 801 41.27 -0.72 20.56
C ASN A 801 40.87 -0.73 19.08
N ARG A 802 39.73 -0.12 18.73
CA ARG A 802 39.20 -0.07 17.36
C ARG A 802 39.10 1.35 16.82
N ASN A 803 39.60 2.35 17.56
CA ASN A 803 39.41 3.78 17.27
C ASN A 803 37.96 4.09 16.87
N SER A 804 37.00 3.58 17.64
CA SER A 804 35.58 3.66 17.29
C SER A 804 34.70 4.02 18.47
N VAL A 805 33.55 4.63 18.19
CA VAL A 805 32.50 4.94 19.16
C VAL A 805 31.23 4.22 18.74
N LEU A 806 30.58 3.57 19.71
CA LEU A 806 29.31 2.89 19.51
C LEU A 806 28.22 3.62 20.29
N PHE A 807 27.16 4.02 19.60
CA PHE A 807 25.98 4.63 20.19
C PHE A 807 24.82 3.64 20.09
N TRP A 808 24.19 3.29 21.21
CA TRP A 808 22.90 2.60 21.20
C TRP A 808 21.80 3.64 21.29
N VAL A 809 20.90 3.61 20.31
CA VAL A 809 19.75 4.50 20.22
C VAL A 809 18.50 3.67 20.46
N THR A 810 17.68 4.08 21.42
CA THR A 810 16.40 3.44 21.74
C THR A 810 15.29 4.49 21.73
N LEU A 811 14.36 4.37 20.80
CA LEU A 811 13.17 5.20 20.65
C LEU A 811 11.98 4.50 21.34
N ASN A 812 11.28 5.17 22.25
CA ASN A 812 10.13 4.63 22.97
C ASN A 812 8.89 5.51 22.83
N ASP A 813 7.70 4.90 22.83
CA ASP A 813 6.41 5.57 23.04
C ASP A 813 6.12 5.81 24.54
N LYS A 814 5.66 7.02 24.89
CA LYS A 814 5.35 7.44 26.28
C LYS A 814 3.95 7.04 26.76
N ARG A 815 3.14 6.35 25.95
CA ARG A 815 1.80 5.84 26.29
C ARG A 815 0.71 6.88 26.49
N SER A 816 0.92 8.14 26.09
CA SER A 816 0.08 9.29 26.48
C SER A 816 -0.58 10.06 25.34
N CYS A 817 -0.11 9.93 24.09
CA CYS A 817 -0.45 10.91 23.05
C CYS A 817 -1.54 10.50 22.06
N PHE A 818 -1.95 9.23 22.05
CA PHE A 818 -2.85 8.74 21.01
C PHE A 818 -3.99 7.94 21.62
N ASP A 819 -5.19 8.13 21.09
CA ASP A 819 -6.38 7.37 21.47
C ASP A 819 -6.44 6.04 20.73
N GLN A 820 -7.35 5.15 21.14
CA GLN A 820 -7.54 3.91 20.41
C GLN A 820 -8.10 4.19 19.00
N GLY A 821 -7.47 3.58 18.00
CA GLY A 821 -7.86 3.68 16.60
C GLY A 821 -7.82 2.32 15.90
N ILE A 822 -8.52 2.23 14.78
CA ILE A 822 -8.53 1.03 13.94
C ILE A 822 -7.12 0.84 13.34
N SER A 823 -6.70 -0.42 13.19
CA SER A 823 -5.40 -0.81 12.60
C SER A 823 -5.09 -0.07 11.30
N GLY A 824 -4.03 0.75 11.30
CA GLY A 824 -3.56 1.50 10.13
C GLY A 824 -4.22 2.87 9.92
N HIS A 825 -5.21 3.25 10.74
CA HIS A 825 -5.98 4.48 10.57
C HIS A 825 -5.62 5.54 11.61
N HIS A 826 -5.86 6.81 11.24
CA HIS A 826 -5.72 7.98 12.11
C HIS A 826 -4.33 8.16 12.76
N LEU A 827 -3.29 7.52 12.23
CA LEU A 827 -1.96 7.50 12.83
C LEU A 827 -1.36 8.91 12.96
N MET A 828 -0.80 9.21 14.14
CA MET A 828 -0.04 10.43 14.34
C MET A 828 1.29 10.34 13.59
N LYS A 829 1.52 11.28 12.68
CA LYS A 829 2.77 11.42 11.91
C LYS A 829 3.78 12.18 12.74
N THR A 830 4.96 11.60 12.95
CA THR A 830 6.10 12.23 13.64
C THR A 830 7.40 11.74 13.01
N SER A 831 8.56 12.13 13.53
CA SER A 831 9.86 11.70 13.01
C SER A 831 10.96 11.72 14.05
N MET A 832 12.00 10.94 13.74
CA MET A 832 13.27 10.94 14.45
C MET A 832 14.38 11.31 13.48
N LEU A 833 15.14 12.36 13.80
CA LEU A 833 16.33 12.77 13.06
C LEU A 833 17.58 12.38 13.84
N VAL A 834 18.41 11.52 13.26
CA VAL A 834 19.69 11.08 13.83
C VAL A 834 20.81 11.77 13.05
N LYS A 835 21.58 12.61 13.75
CA LYS A 835 22.60 13.46 13.14
C LYS A 835 23.93 13.35 13.88
N VAL A 836 25.00 13.10 13.13
CA VAL A 836 26.37 13.23 13.65
C VAL A 836 26.77 14.71 13.56
N VAL A 837 27.14 15.30 14.68
CA VAL A 837 27.45 16.73 14.76
C VAL A 837 28.66 17.04 13.85
N GLY A 838 28.51 18.05 12.99
CA GLY A 838 29.55 18.46 12.04
C GLY A 838 29.64 17.64 10.74
N ALA A 839 28.77 16.66 10.52
CA ALA A 839 28.83 15.80 9.34
C ALA A 839 28.19 16.39 8.07
N VAL A 840 27.11 17.17 8.22
CA VAL A 840 26.28 17.68 7.12
C VAL A 840 27.12 18.49 6.12
N GLY A 841 27.07 18.07 4.86
CA GLY A 841 27.82 18.67 3.75
C GLY A 841 29.34 18.45 3.79
N HIS A 842 29.87 17.66 4.73
CA HIS A 842 31.31 17.38 4.89
C HIS A 842 31.69 15.90 4.83
N CYS A 843 30.78 15.01 5.19
CA CYS A 843 31.03 13.57 5.22
C CYS A 843 30.40 12.87 4.02
N PHE A 844 31.26 12.28 3.18
CA PHE A 844 30.84 11.53 1.99
C PHE A 844 31.45 10.13 2.01
N GLN A 845 30.65 9.13 1.66
CA GLN A 845 31.09 7.76 1.41
C GLN A 845 31.07 7.50 -0.08
N ASN A 846 32.21 7.08 -0.63
CA ASN A 846 32.25 6.59 -2.00
C ASN A 846 31.66 5.18 -2.06
N THR A 847 30.59 5.02 -2.83
CA THR A 847 29.98 3.73 -3.14
C THR A 847 30.15 3.42 -4.62
N HIS A 848 29.90 2.18 -5.03
CA HIS A 848 29.86 1.80 -6.45
C HIS A 848 28.79 2.58 -7.26
N ARG A 849 27.80 3.19 -6.59
CA ARG A 849 26.74 4.00 -7.21
C ARG A 849 27.07 5.49 -7.25
N GLY A 850 28.23 5.90 -6.74
CA GLY A 850 28.63 7.29 -6.56
C GLY A 850 28.80 7.68 -5.08
N PRO A 851 29.13 8.96 -4.81
CA PRO A 851 29.25 9.45 -3.44
C PRO A 851 27.87 9.59 -2.78
N ARG A 852 27.79 9.23 -1.50
CA ARG A 852 26.59 9.38 -0.66
C ARG A 852 26.95 10.18 0.58
N MET A 853 26.14 11.18 0.93
CA MET A 853 26.33 11.93 2.17
C MET A 853 26.06 11.03 3.40
N GLN A 854 26.89 11.12 4.43
CA GLN A 854 26.75 10.35 5.67
C GLN A 854 26.50 11.26 6.88
N GLY A 855 25.89 10.69 7.92
CA GLY A 855 25.75 11.34 9.23
C GLY A 855 24.47 12.14 9.42
N ASN A 856 23.49 12.05 8.52
CA ASN A 856 22.14 12.59 8.72
C ASN A 856 21.09 11.58 8.24
N LEU A 857 20.26 11.10 9.15
CA LEU A 857 19.24 10.08 8.88
C LEU A 857 17.91 10.52 9.51
N MET A 858 16.93 10.88 8.68
CA MET A 858 15.57 11.20 9.11
C MET A 858 14.67 10.01 8.83
N VAL A 859 13.94 9.55 9.86
CA VAL A 859 13.02 8.42 9.74
C VAL A 859 11.63 8.86 10.18
N PRO A 860 10.62 8.76 9.30
CA PRO A 860 9.22 8.93 9.68
C PRO A 860 8.79 7.87 10.69
N VAL A 861 8.07 8.32 11.72
CA VAL A 861 7.53 7.48 12.78
C VAL A 861 6.02 7.70 12.82
N PHE A 862 5.26 6.63 12.95
CA PHE A 862 3.80 6.63 13.05
C PHE A 862 3.41 6.06 14.41
N ILE A 863 2.70 6.84 15.22
CA ILE A 863 2.19 6.40 16.52
C ILE A 863 0.71 6.08 16.39
N GLY A 864 0.31 4.90 16.89
CA GLY A 864 -1.07 4.44 16.89
C GLY A 864 -1.15 2.94 16.65
N CYS A 865 -2.32 2.45 16.23
CA CYS A 865 -2.49 1.02 15.96
C CYS A 865 -1.78 0.61 14.66
N PRO A 866 -0.72 -0.20 14.70
CA PRO A 866 0.04 -0.57 13.51
C PRO A 866 -0.82 -1.42 12.56
N PRO A 867 -0.69 -1.24 11.23
CA PRO A 867 -1.45 -2.01 10.25
C PRO A 867 -1.12 -3.52 10.33
N GLY A 868 -2.10 -4.37 10.04
CA GLY A 868 -1.95 -5.82 9.92
C GLY A 868 -2.13 -6.61 11.21
N LYS A 869 -2.39 -5.96 12.35
CA LYS A 869 -2.84 -6.64 13.57
C LYS A 869 -4.35 -6.78 13.59
N ARG A 870 -4.84 -7.93 14.03
CA ARG A 870 -6.28 -8.18 14.18
C ARG A 870 -6.59 -9.04 15.39
N LEU A 871 -7.82 -8.94 15.86
CA LEU A 871 -8.40 -9.88 16.80
C LEU A 871 -9.02 -11.06 16.03
N ALA A 872 -8.85 -12.26 16.54
CA ALA A 872 -9.43 -13.48 15.98
C ALA A 872 -10.03 -14.34 17.10
N PHE A 873 -11.12 -15.05 16.82
CA PHE A 873 -11.71 -15.99 17.76
C PHE A 873 -10.91 -17.30 17.79
N ASP A 874 -10.42 -17.68 18.97
CA ASP A 874 -9.66 -18.93 19.16
C ASP A 874 -10.62 -20.09 19.34
N ILE A 875 -11.05 -20.68 18.22
CA ILE A 875 -11.96 -21.83 18.25
C ILE A 875 -11.34 -23.01 19.01
N THR A 876 -10.11 -23.37 18.68
CA THR A 876 -9.46 -24.59 19.19
C THR A 876 -9.34 -24.56 20.70
N TYR A 877 -8.76 -23.47 21.24
CA TYR A 877 -8.57 -23.35 22.68
C TYR A 877 -9.91 -23.17 23.41
N THR A 878 -10.85 -22.42 22.82
CA THR A 878 -12.21 -22.27 23.36
C THR A 878 -12.88 -23.63 23.49
N LEU A 879 -12.87 -24.47 22.46
CA LEU A 879 -13.48 -25.79 22.51
C LEU A 879 -12.84 -26.71 23.54
N GLU A 880 -11.50 -26.75 23.59
CA GLU A 880 -10.78 -27.58 24.56
C GLU A 880 -11.07 -27.15 25.99
N TYR A 881 -11.07 -25.85 26.28
CA TYR A 881 -11.34 -25.32 27.60
C TYR A 881 -12.79 -25.55 28.04
N ASN A 882 -13.77 -25.30 27.16
CA ASN A 882 -15.18 -25.54 27.45
C ASN A 882 -15.45 -27.03 27.73
N ARG A 883 -14.84 -27.94 26.96
CA ARG A 883 -14.93 -29.39 27.21
C ARG A 883 -14.41 -29.77 28.60
N LEU A 884 -13.31 -29.17 29.03
CA LEU A 884 -12.73 -29.42 30.36
C LEU A 884 -13.59 -28.86 31.51
N GLN A 885 -14.12 -27.65 31.36
CA GLN A 885 -14.91 -27.01 32.42
C GLN A 885 -16.32 -27.59 32.55
N ASN A 886 -17.02 -27.78 31.43
CA ASN A 886 -18.40 -28.26 31.44
C ASN A 886 -18.49 -29.80 31.58
N LYS A 887 -17.37 -30.52 31.39
CA LYS A 887 -17.28 -32.00 31.47
C LYS A 887 -18.25 -32.73 30.54
N HIS A 888 -18.62 -32.11 29.42
CA HIS A 888 -19.50 -32.66 28.41
C HIS A 888 -18.76 -32.69 27.05
N TYR A 889 -19.07 -33.68 26.20
CA TYR A 889 -18.54 -33.73 24.84
C TYR A 889 -19.36 -32.81 23.92
N PHE A 890 -18.69 -32.14 22.98
CA PHE A 890 -19.38 -31.39 21.93
C PHE A 890 -20.04 -32.38 20.96
N ASP A 891 -21.36 -32.27 20.79
CA ASP A 891 -22.17 -33.15 19.95
C ASP A 891 -22.96 -32.30 18.93
N CYS A 892 -22.27 -31.88 17.87
CA CYS A 892 -22.88 -31.13 16.78
C CYS A 892 -23.53 -32.10 15.79
N VAL A 893 -24.81 -31.88 15.48
CA VAL A 893 -25.54 -32.66 14.47
C VAL A 893 -24.88 -32.52 13.09
N HIS A 894 -24.44 -31.29 12.77
CA HIS A 894 -23.65 -30.99 11.58
C HIS A 894 -22.33 -30.34 12.02
N VAL A 895 -21.23 -31.06 11.84
CA VAL A 895 -19.90 -30.56 12.21
C VAL A 895 -19.39 -29.65 11.10
N ASP A 896 -19.35 -28.35 11.37
CA ASP A 896 -18.55 -27.40 10.57
C ASP A 896 -17.22 -27.15 11.29
N PRO A 897 -16.07 -27.51 10.70
CA PRO A 897 -14.77 -27.27 11.31
C PRO A 897 -14.41 -25.78 11.44
N GLU A 898 -15.04 -24.88 10.68
CA GLU A 898 -14.82 -23.44 10.75
C GLU A 898 -15.82 -22.71 11.67
N MET A 899 -16.92 -23.37 12.05
CA MET A 899 -17.96 -22.80 12.91
C MET A 899 -18.48 -23.88 13.86
N PRO A 900 -17.83 -24.09 15.02
CA PRO A 900 -18.30 -25.06 15.98
C PRO A 900 -19.64 -24.65 16.60
N CYS A 901 -20.47 -25.65 16.90
CA CYS A 901 -21.72 -25.44 17.61
C CYS A 901 -21.51 -25.50 19.13
N PHE A 902 -22.29 -24.74 19.89
CA PHE A 902 -22.27 -24.72 21.36
C PHE A 902 -23.64 -25.09 21.93
N LEU A 903 -23.66 -25.86 23.03
CA LEU A 903 -24.90 -26.24 23.69
C LEU A 903 -25.45 -25.07 24.52
N PHE A 904 -26.73 -24.75 24.35
CA PHE A 904 -27.39 -23.62 25.04
C PHE A 904 -27.25 -23.66 26.57
N ARG A 905 -27.28 -24.86 27.18
CA ARG A 905 -27.22 -25.05 28.63
C ARG A 905 -25.83 -24.83 29.22
N ASP A 906 -24.79 -24.91 28.40
CA ASP A 906 -23.42 -24.86 28.86
C ASP A 906 -22.94 -23.42 29.05
N ILE A 907 -22.08 -23.20 30.05
CA ILE A 907 -21.41 -21.91 30.21
C ILE A 907 -20.38 -21.78 29.09
N PHE A 908 -20.45 -20.68 28.35
CA PHE A 908 -19.56 -20.39 27.23
C PHE A 908 -18.36 -19.55 27.69
N TYR A 909 -17.14 -20.08 27.50
CA TYR A 909 -15.88 -19.40 27.83
C TYR A 909 -15.13 -18.98 26.55
N PRO A 910 -15.30 -17.75 26.04
CA PRO A 910 -14.64 -17.31 24.81
C PRO A 910 -13.17 -16.90 25.03
N PHE A 911 -12.30 -17.33 24.12
CA PHE A 911 -10.91 -16.88 24.05
C PHE A 911 -10.60 -16.26 22.68
N PHE A 912 -9.71 -15.27 22.69
CA PHE A 912 -9.34 -14.51 21.50
C PHE A 912 -7.83 -14.47 21.35
N LEU A 913 -7.37 -14.41 20.10
CA LEU A 913 -5.96 -14.21 19.74
C LEU A 913 -5.78 -12.83 19.12
N ILE A 914 -4.66 -12.19 19.42
CA ILE A 914 -4.10 -11.14 18.57
C ILE A 914 -3.23 -11.86 17.53
N GLN A 915 -3.56 -11.70 16.26
CA GLN A 915 -2.79 -12.22 15.14
C GLN A 915 -2.13 -11.05 14.42
N ASP A 916 -0.81 -11.14 14.29
CA ASP A 916 -0.01 -10.25 13.48
C ASP A 916 0.18 -10.86 12.10
N LEU A 917 -0.59 -10.38 11.12
CA LEU A 917 -0.53 -10.89 9.76
C LEU A 917 0.84 -10.60 9.12
N VAL A 918 1.59 -9.61 9.59
CA VAL A 918 2.87 -9.22 8.97
C VAL A 918 4.01 -10.12 9.45
N THR A 919 4.10 -10.34 10.76
CA THR A 919 5.20 -11.11 11.38
C THR A 919 4.88 -12.59 11.51
N GLY A 920 3.61 -12.99 11.36
CA GLY A 920 3.15 -14.36 11.59
C GLY A 920 3.04 -14.73 13.07
N GLU A 921 3.32 -13.78 13.97
CA GLU A 921 3.18 -13.99 15.40
C GLU A 921 1.70 -13.99 15.81
N SER A 922 1.36 -14.88 16.73
CA SER A 922 0.06 -14.89 17.39
C SER A 922 0.21 -15.09 18.89
N GLY A 923 -0.68 -14.47 19.65
CA GLY A 923 -0.71 -14.58 21.09
C GLY A 923 -2.11 -14.36 21.65
N SER A 924 -2.38 -14.94 22.81
CA SER A 924 -3.68 -14.76 23.48
C SER A 924 -3.93 -13.30 23.84
N PHE A 925 -5.14 -12.82 23.54
CA PHE A 925 -5.60 -11.49 23.95
C PHE A 925 -5.87 -11.48 25.45
N GLN A 926 -5.05 -10.74 26.21
CA GLN A 926 -5.18 -10.61 27.67
C GLN A 926 -5.91 -9.32 28.10
N GLY A 927 -6.27 -8.46 27.14
CA GLY A 927 -6.95 -7.21 27.41
C GLY A 927 -8.40 -7.40 27.88
N SER A 928 -8.99 -6.30 28.32
CA SER A 928 -10.43 -6.25 28.65
C SER A 928 -11.26 -5.96 27.41
N TYR A 929 -12.45 -6.53 27.32
CA TYR A 929 -13.34 -6.36 26.17
C TYR A 929 -14.81 -6.36 26.58
N VAL A 930 -15.65 -5.85 25.70
CA VAL A 930 -17.11 -5.94 25.78
C VAL A 930 -17.56 -6.90 24.69
N LEU A 931 -18.49 -7.79 25.05
CA LEU A 931 -19.16 -8.67 24.11
C LEU A 931 -20.62 -8.21 23.98
N THR A 932 -21.11 -8.11 22.75
CA THR A 932 -22.50 -7.73 22.45
C THR A 932 -23.05 -8.58 21.32
N VAL A 933 -24.26 -9.10 21.48
CA VAL A 933 -25.04 -9.74 20.42
C VAL A 933 -25.68 -8.64 19.56
N VAL A 934 -25.27 -8.55 18.30
CA VAL A 934 -25.67 -7.49 17.35
C VAL A 934 -26.60 -7.99 16.25
N GLY A 935 -26.88 -9.29 16.23
CA GLY A 935 -27.83 -9.87 15.30
C GLY A 935 -28.03 -11.36 15.58
N GLY A 936 -28.99 -11.95 14.88
CA GLY A 936 -29.20 -13.39 14.94
C GLY A 936 -30.39 -13.87 14.12
N GLY A 937 -30.46 -15.19 13.93
CA GLY A 937 -31.52 -15.85 13.17
C GLY A 937 -31.48 -17.38 13.33
N PRO A 938 -32.57 -18.08 12.99
CA PRO A 938 -32.65 -19.54 13.08
C PRO A 938 -31.80 -20.27 12.02
N THR A 939 -31.47 -19.61 10.91
CA THR A 939 -30.56 -20.13 9.87
C THR A 939 -29.55 -19.05 9.46
N MET A 940 -28.45 -19.46 8.83
CA MET A 940 -27.37 -18.54 8.43
C MET A 940 -27.85 -17.45 7.45
N ASP A 941 -28.77 -17.78 6.54
CA ASP A 941 -29.34 -16.82 5.57
C ASP A 941 -30.40 -15.89 6.18
N THR A 942 -30.93 -16.20 7.37
CA THR A 942 -31.99 -15.44 8.04
C THR A 942 -31.49 -14.56 9.18
N ILE A 943 -30.18 -14.41 9.33
CA ILE A 943 -29.57 -13.54 10.35
C ILE A 943 -29.97 -12.09 10.08
N LYS A 944 -30.70 -11.49 11.03
CA LYS A 944 -31.07 -10.08 11.01
C LYS A 944 -30.13 -9.28 11.92
N GLU A 945 -29.65 -8.14 11.44
CA GLU A 945 -28.95 -7.15 12.27
C GLU A 945 -29.93 -6.40 13.17
N TYR A 946 -29.55 -6.23 14.43
CA TYR A 946 -30.35 -5.52 15.43
C TYR A 946 -30.05 -4.02 15.38
N SER A 947 -31.08 -3.22 15.61
CA SER A 947 -30.95 -1.77 15.82
C SER A 947 -30.23 -1.45 17.13
N GLU A 948 -29.69 -0.24 17.29
CA GLU A 948 -28.98 0.17 18.51
C GLU A 948 -29.84 0.02 19.78
N GLU A 949 -31.15 0.30 19.68
CA GLU A 949 -32.09 0.10 20.79
C GLU A 949 -32.26 -1.39 21.14
N GLU A 950 -32.37 -2.26 20.14
CA GLU A 950 -32.47 -3.71 20.32
C GLU A 950 -31.16 -4.26 20.92
N ILE A 951 -29.99 -3.81 20.44
CA ILE A 951 -28.68 -4.18 20.98
C ILE A 951 -28.60 -3.81 22.46
N TYR A 952 -29.02 -2.59 22.84
CA TYR A 952 -29.03 -2.19 24.24
C TYR A 952 -29.95 -3.10 25.08
N ARG A 953 -31.19 -3.31 24.64
CA ARG A 953 -32.19 -4.13 25.37
C ARG A 953 -31.71 -5.57 25.57
N PHE A 954 -31.15 -6.19 24.54
CA PHE A 954 -30.77 -7.60 24.57
C PHE A 954 -29.47 -7.90 25.33
N ASN A 955 -28.62 -6.90 25.57
CA ASN A 955 -27.29 -7.07 26.16
C ASN A 955 -27.10 -6.33 27.50
N SER A 956 -27.89 -5.29 27.80
CA SER A 956 -27.63 -4.43 28.96
C SER A 956 -28.14 -5.03 30.27
N PRO A 957 -27.30 -5.11 31.33
CA PRO A 957 -27.75 -5.57 32.65
C PRO A 957 -28.77 -4.63 33.30
N LEU A 958 -28.95 -3.42 32.76
CA LEU A 958 -29.93 -2.44 33.23
C LEU A 958 -31.33 -2.65 32.61
N ASP A 959 -31.47 -3.53 31.61
CA ASP A 959 -32.77 -3.81 31.00
C ASP A 959 -33.73 -4.46 32.02
N LYS A 960 -34.98 -4.00 32.02
CA LYS A 960 -36.08 -4.54 32.85
C LYS A 960 -37.21 -5.13 32.03
N THR A 961 -37.05 -5.23 30.71
CA THR A 961 -38.10 -5.65 29.79
C THR A 961 -38.12 -7.16 29.55
N ASN A 962 -37.39 -7.96 30.34
CA ASN A 962 -37.23 -9.40 30.14
C ASN A 962 -36.80 -9.76 28.71
N SER A 963 -35.84 -9.02 28.16
CA SER A 963 -35.37 -9.18 26.77
C SER A 963 -33.92 -9.66 26.66
N LEU A 964 -33.22 -9.83 27.78
CA LEU A 964 -31.82 -10.26 27.83
C LEU A 964 -31.60 -11.60 27.11
N ILE A 965 -30.61 -11.63 26.23
CA ILE A 965 -30.19 -12.84 25.52
C ILE A 965 -29.18 -13.64 26.36
N TRP A 966 -28.30 -12.98 27.09
CA TRP A 966 -27.23 -13.60 27.87
C TRP A 966 -26.93 -12.80 29.14
N THR A 967 -26.18 -13.41 30.05
CA THR A 967 -25.65 -12.76 31.25
C THR A 967 -24.27 -13.32 31.62
N THR A 968 -23.60 -12.67 32.57
CA THR A 968 -22.33 -13.15 33.13
C THR A 968 -22.32 -12.93 34.65
N LYS A 969 -21.55 -13.74 35.37
CA LYS A 969 -21.34 -13.59 36.81
C LYS A 969 -20.38 -12.44 37.16
N ASN A 970 -19.75 -11.82 36.15
CA ASN A 970 -18.83 -10.72 36.37
C ASN A 970 -19.59 -9.42 36.70
N THR A 971 -19.15 -8.70 37.75
CA THR A 971 -19.84 -7.48 38.23
C THR A 971 -19.27 -6.18 37.64
N THR A 972 -18.18 -6.25 36.88
CA THR A 972 -17.55 -5.05 36.29
C THR A 972 -18.29 -4.61 35.04
N THR A 973 -18.81 -3.39 35.04
CA THR A 973 -19.50 -2.77 33.90
C THR A 973 -18.74 -1.58 33.34
N THR A 974 -19.11 -1.14 32.15
CA THR A 974 -18.67 0.13 31.56
C THR A 974 -19.02 1.33 32.46
N LYS A 975 -18.42 2.51 32.21
CA LYS A 975 -18.61 3.72 33.05
C LYS A 975 -20.07 4.17 33.14
N ASP A 976 -20.83 3.97 32.07
CA ASP A 976 -22.27 4.21 31.95
C ASP A 976 -23.13 3.03 32.46
N SER A 977 -22.50 1.97 32.94
CA SER A 977 -23.12 0.70 33.34
C SER A 977 -23.96 0.01 32.24
N ALA A 978 -23.77 0.41 30.97
CA ALA A 978 -24.55 -0.09 29.85
C ALA A 978 -24.21 -1.54 29.49
N PHE A 979 -22.95 -1.96 29.61
CA PHE A 979 -22.49 -3.30 29.23
C PHE A 979 -21.53 -3.91 30.24
N ASN A 980 -21.47 -5.24 30.28
CA ASN A 980 -20.53 -5.99 31.11
C ASN A 980 -19.13 -6.02 30.48
N ILE A 981 -18.11 -5.78 31.29
CA ILE A 981 -16.70 -5.89 30.90
C ILE A 981 -16.23 -7.31 31.19
N MET A 982 -15.63 -7.94 30.18
CA MET A 982 -15.03 -9.27 30.25
C MET A 982 -13.51 -9.18 30.11
N THR A 983 -12.82 -10.23 30.57
CA THR A 983 -11.37 -10.39 30.49
C THR A 983 -11.05 -11.84 30.14
N HIS A 984 -9.79 -12.12 29.82
CA HIS A 984 -9.31 -13.49 29.60
C HIS A 984 -9.58 -14.44 30.78
N GLN A 985 -9.71 -13.93 32.01
CA GLN A 985 -9.99 -14.73 33.22
C GLN A 985 -11.48 -14.73 33.60
N SER A 986 -12.37 -14.31 32.70
CA SER A 986 -13.80 -14.20 33.01
C SER A 986 -14.44 -15.54 33.40
N LEU A 987 -15.50 -15.47 34.22
CA LEU A 987 -16.26 -16.62 34.71
C LEU A 987 -17.23 -17.20 33.66
N GLY A 988 -17.10 -16.82 32.39
CA GLY A 988 -17.93 -17.28 31.28
C GLY A 988 -19.26 -16.55 31.10
N ILE A 989 -19.99 -16.97 30.06
CA ILE A 989 -21.27 -16.42 29.58
C ILE A 989 -22.36 -17.48 29.75
N GLU A 990 -23.52 -17.07 30.27
CA GLU A 990 -24.71 -17.89 30.39
C GLU A 990 -25.80 -17.38 29.43
N TRP A 991 -26.33 -18.27 28.59
CA TRP A 991 -27.39 -17.96 27.63
C TRP A 991 -28.77 -18.03 28.31
N LEU A 992 -29.59 -17.00 28.12
CA LEU A 992 -30.90 -16.84 28.77
C LEU A 992 -32.07 -16.93 27.80
N CYS A 993 -32.01 -16.21 26.68
CA CYS A 993 -33.11 -16.09 25.70
C CYS A 993 -34.48 -15.87 26.35
N LEU A 994 -34.64 -14.75 27.07
CA LEU A 994 -35.88 -14.39 27.78
C LEU A 994 -37.04 -14.10 26.81
N GLU A 995 -38.28 -14.06 27.32
CA GLU A 995 -39.53 -14.05 26.53
C GLU A 995 -39.59 -13.02 25.39
N ASN A 996 -39.02 -11.83 25.59
CA ASN A 996 -39.03 -10.75 24.60
C ASN A 996 -37.79 -10.73 23.68
N SER A 997 -36.96 -11.78 23.73
CA SER A 997 -35.79 -11.94 22.88
C SER A 997 -36.11 -12.78 21.62
N PRO A 998 -35.40 -12.57 20.50
CA PRO A 998 -35.65 -13.28 19.25
C PRO A 998 -35.33 -14.78 19.28
N CYS A 999 -34.60 -15.25 20.30
CA CYS A 999 -34.20 -16.64 20.46
C CYS A 999 -35.10 -17.45 21.41
N HIS A 1000 -36.18 -16.88 21.95
CA HIS A 1000 -37.03 -17.54 22.95
C HIS A 1000 -37.95 -18.65 22.39
N ASP A 1001 -38.56 -18.46 21.22
CA ASP A 1001 -39.53 -19.42 20.64
C ASP A 1001 -39.23 -19.71 19.16
N THR A 1002 -38.09 -20.34 18.92
CA THR A 1002 -37.65 -20.74 17.58
C THR A 1002 -38.36 -22.03 17.13
N ILE A 1003 -38.72 -22.10 15.84
CA ILE A 1003 -39.43 -23.24 15.27
C ILE A 1003 -38.41 -24.31 14.87
N PRO A 1004 -38.47 -25.54 15.41
CA PRO A 1004 -37.58 -26.61 14.97
C PRO A 1004 -37.93 -27.01 13.52
N HIS A 1005 -36.91 -27.04 12.66
CA HIS A 1005 -37.05 -27.44 11.26
C HIS A 1005 -36.93 -28.96 11.05
N THR A 1006 -36.37 -29.67 12.04
CA THR A 1006 -36.14 -31.12 12.02
C THR A 1006 -36.66 -31.75 13.30
N ILE A 1007 -36.42 -33.06 13.49
CA ILE A 1007 -36.72 -33.77 14.74
C ILE A 1007 -35.78 -33.40 15.89
N PHE A 1008 -34.73 -32.62 15.62
CA PHE A 1008 -33.78 -32.15 16.63
C PHE A 1008 -34.27 -30.86 17.30
N ALA A 1009 -33.68 -30.55 18.45
CA ALA A 1009 -33.96 -29.31 19.17
C ALA A 1009 -33.63 -28.09 18.29
N PRO A 1010 -34.35 -26.96 18.45
CA PRO A 1010 -34.08 -25.75 17.68
C PRO A 1010 -32.63 -25.28 17.82
N GLU A 1011 -32.15 -24.68 16.75
CA GLU A 1011 -30.82 -24.06 16.64
C GLU A 1011 -30.98 -22.56 16.36
N PHE A 1012 -29.96 -21.79 16.73
CA PHE A 1012 -29.93 -20.35 16.51
C PHE A 1012 -28.50 -19.87 16.27
N PHE A 1013 -28.35 -18.94 15.33
CA PHE A 1013 -27.08 -18.31 15.00
C PHE A 1013 -27.06 -16.90 15.57
N PHE A 1014 -26.09 -16.63 16.44
CA PHE A 1014 -25.85 -15.30 16.99
C PHE A 1014 -24.72 -14.62 16.23
N LYS A 1015 -24.93 -13.38 15.82
CA LYS A 1015 -23.88 -12.48 15.33
C LYS A 1015 -23.35 -11.70 16.53
N VAL A 1016 -22.12 -12.00 16.94
CA VAL A 1016 -21.51 -11.44 18.15
C VAL A 1016 -20.40 -10.49 17.78
N LEU A 1017 -20.41 -9.31 18.41
CA LEU A 1017 -19.41 -8.28 18.31
C LEU A 1017 -18.60 -8.26 19.61
N VAL A 1018 -17.28 -8.25 19.47
CA VAL A 1018 -16.31 -8.06 20.55
C VAL A 1018 -15.50 -6.82 20.26
N SER A 1019 -15.39 -5.92 21.24
CA SER A 1019 -14.59 -4.71 21.15
C SER A 1019 -13.85 -4.41 22.45
N ASN A 1020 -12.60 -3.96 22.36
CA ASN A 1020 -11.82 -3.48 23.50
C ASN A 1020 -11.90 -1.95 23.69
N ARG A 1021 -12.66 -1.25 22.84
CA ARG A 1021 -12.73 0.20 22.77
C ARG A 1021 -13.14 0.82 24.10
N GLY A 1022 -12.33 1.74 24.62
CA GLY A 1022 -12.62 2.50 25.83
C GLY A 1022 -12.57 1.69 27.13
N VAL A 1023 -12.26 0.39 27.04
CA VAL A 1023 -12.23 -0.54 28.18
C VAL A 1023 -10.81 -1.05 28.43
N ASP A 1024 -10.07 -1.40 27.37
CA ASP A 1024 -8.64 -1.71 27.48
C ASP A 1024 -7.78 -0.47 27.22
N LYS A 1025 -6.73 -0.30 28.03
CA LYS A 1025 -5.75 0.78 27.88
C LYS A 1025 -4.35 0.28 27.55
N SER A 1026 -4.17 -1.03 27.32
CA SER A 1026 -2.87 -1.65 27.07
C SER A 1026 -2.29 -1.33 25.68
N THR A 1027 -3.13 -1.05 24.69
CA THR A 1027 -2.77 -0.83 23.28
C THR A 1027 -3.46 0.42 22.72
N TYR A 1028 -2.91 1.00 21.63
CA TYR A 1028 -3.61 2.00 20.82
C TYR A 1028 -4.56 1.37 19.79
N CYS A 1029 -4.66 0.04 19.74
CA CYS A 1029 -5.56 -0.66 18.84
C CYS A 1029 -6.99 -0.74 19.39
N ASP A 1030 -7.93 -0.21 18.63
CA ASP A 1030 -9.34 -0.57 18.70
C ASP A 1030 -9.53 -1.89 17.94
N TYR A 1031 -9.45 -2.98 18.69
CA TYR A 1031 -9.71 -4.31 18.19
C TYR A 1031 -11.21 -4.57 18.18
N GLN A 1032 -11.74 -4.73 16.99
CA GLN A 1032 -13.13 -5.11 16.76
C GLN A 1032 -13.17 -6.46 16.03
N LEU A 1033 -14.00 -7.38 16.52
CA LEU A 1033 -14.22 -8.67 15.91
C LEU A 1033 -15.71 -8.97 15.87
N ILE A 1034 -16.22 -9.30 14.69
CA ILE A 1034 -17.57 -9.84 14.52
C ILE A 1034 -17.44 -11.29 14.06
N PHE A 1035 -18.10 -12.21 14.75
CA PHE A 1035 -18.11 -13.61 14.40
C PHE A 1035 -19.48 -14.23 14.65
N LEU A 1036 -19.73 -15.40 14.05
CA LEU A 1036 -20.97 -16.13 14.23
C LEU A 1036 -20.78 -17.21 15.29
N LEU A 1037 -21.78 -17.34 16.16
CA LEU A 1037 -21.89 -18.43 17.12
C LEU A 1037 -23.10 -19.27 16.76
N HIS A 1038 -22.88 -20.55 16.50
CA HIS A 1038 -23.94 -21.53 16.32
C HIS A 1038 -24.29 -22.12 17.68
N ILE A 1039 -25.53 -21.93 18.13
CA ILE A 1039 -26.03 -22.48 19.38
C ILE A 1039 -27.16 -23.46 19.10
N HIS A 1040 -27.08 -24.64 19.70
CA HIS A 1040 -28.08 -25.69 19.55
C HIS A 1040 -28.65 -26.12 20.90
N GLY A 1041 -29.79 -26.83 20.85
CA GLY A 1041 -30.44 -27.31 22.06
C GLY A 1041 -31.24 -26.22 22.79
N LEU A 1042 -31.75 -25.21 22.07
CA LEU A 1042 -32.58 -24.18 22.68
C LEU A 1042 -33.88 -24.80 23.24
N PRO A 1043 -34.31 -24.42 24.45
CA PRO A 1043 -35.53 -24.95 25.03
C PRO A 1043 -36.74 -24.44 24.24
N LEU A 1044 -37.71 -25.32 24.01
CA LEU A 1044 -39.01 -24.92 23.44
C LEU A 1044 -39.79 -24.11 24.48
N SER A 1045 -40.52 -23.08 24.04
CA SER A 1045 -41.44 -22.36 24.92
C SER A 1045 -42.46 -23.33 25.54
N ALA A 1046 -42.84 -23.10 26.80
CA ALA A 1046 -43.77 -23.99 27.51
C ALA A 1046 -45.09 -24.20 26.76
N LYS A 1047 -45.57 -23.16 26.06
CA LYS A 1047 -46.77 -23.21 25.21
C LYS A 1047 -46.59 -24.16 24.03
N ARG A 1048 -45.45 -24.07 23.33
CA ARG A 1048 -45.15 -24.89 22.15
C ARG A 1048 -44.84 -26.33 22.51
N ALA A 1049 -44.08 -26.56 23.58
CA ALA A 1049 -43.83 -27.90 24.10
C ALA A 1049 -45.14 -28.62 24.46
N LEU A 1050 -46.06 -27.92 25.13
CA LEU A 1050 -47.39 -28.46 25.47
C LEU A 1050 -48.25 -28.71 24.22
N PHE A 1051 -48.18 -27.84 23.22
CA PHE A 1051 -48.84 -28.05 21.93
C PHE A 1051 -48.30 -29.29 21.20
N ILE A 1052 -46.98 -29.44 21.09
CA ILE A 1052 -46.35 -30.61 20.45
C ILE A 1052 -46.72 -31.89 21.20
N LEU A 1053 -46.73 -31.88 22.53
CA LEU A 1053 -47.12 -33.02 23.36
C LEU A 1053 -48.59 -33.39 23.17
N MET A 1054 -49.49 -32.40 23.08
CA MET A 1054 -50.91 -32.63 22.78
C MET A 1054 -51.09 -33.25 21.40
N VAL A 1055 -50.45 -32.70 20.36
CA VAL A 1055 -50.55 -33.21 18.99
C VAL A 1055 -49.97 -34.62 18.88
N SER A 1056 -48.78 -34.88 19.44
CA SER A 1056 -48.16 -36.20 19.40
C SER A 1056 -48.98 -37.25 20.15
N SER A 1057 -49.55 -36.88 21.30
CA SER A 1057 -50.47 -37.75 22.05
C SER A 1057 -51.72 -38.06 21.24
N CYS A 1058 -52.32 -37.07 20.57
CA CYS A 1058 -53.47 -37.28 19.69
C CYS A 1058 -53.16 -38.19 18.50
N VAL A 1059 -52.00 -38.02 17.86
CA VAL A 1059 -51.55 -38.87 16.75
C VAL A 1059 -51.26 -40.29 17.24
N PHE A 1060 -50.61 -40.45 18.39
CA PHE A 1060 -50.32 -41.76 18.96
C PHE A 1060 -51.62 -42.50 19.35
N ILE A 1061 -52.56 -41.82 20.01
CA ILE A 1061 -53.89 -42.36 20.30
C ILE A 1061 -54.63 -42.70 18.99
N GLY A 1062 -54.52 -41.86 17.97
CA GLY A 1062 -55.05 -42.11 16.62
C GLY A 1062 -54.46 -43.36 15.97
N LEU A 1063 -53.15 -43.55 16.02
CA LEU A 1063 -52.47 -44.73 15.49
C LEU A 1063 -52.77 -46.00 16.29
N VAL A 1064 -52.85 -45.90 17.62
CA VAL A 1064 -53.22 -47.03 18.49
C VAL A 1064 -54.67 -47.44 18.24
N THR A 1065 -55.59 -46.49 18.12
CA THR A 1065 -56.99 -46.78 17.78
C THR A 1065 -57.12 -47.36 16.38
N LEU A 1066 -56.38 -46.84 15.39
CA LEU A 1066 -56.37 -47.37 14.03
C LEU A 1066 -55.73 -48.77 13.98
N TYR A 1067 -54.69 -49.03 14.77
CA TYR A 1067 -54.10 -50.36 14.95
C TYR A 1067 -55.07 -51.34 15.61
N ILE A 1068 -55.79 -50.93 16.65
CA ILE A 1068 -56.83 -51.74 17.30
C ILE A 1068 -57.97 -52.03 16.32
N ILE A 1069 -58.42 -51.02 15.56
CA ILE A 1069 -59.43 -51.17 14.51
C ILE A 1069 -58.92 -52.13 13.42
N PHE A 1070 -57.66 -52.00 13.00
CA PHE A 1070 -57.03 -52.91 12.04
C PHE A 1070 -56.97 -54.34 12.60
N CYS A 1071 -56.54 -54.54 13.85
CA CYS A 1071 -56.50 -55.85 14.52
C CYS A 1071 -57.89 -56.47 14.73
N LEU A 1072 -58.95 -55.67 14.92
CA LEU A 1072 -60.33 -56.13 15.04
C LEU A 1072 -60.98 -56.40 13.68
N LEU A 1073 -60.64 -55.63 12.64
CA LEU A 1073 -61.12 -55.81 11.27
C LEU A 1073 -60.35 -56.88 10.52
N LEU A 1074 -59.08 -57.17 10.84
CA LEU A 1074 -58.27 -58.21 10.18
C LEU A 1074 -58.91 -59.61 10.27
N PRO A 1075 -59.41 -60.11 11.42
CA PRO A 1075 -60.12 -61.41 11.47
C PRO A 1075 -61.48 -61.39 10.75
N LEU A 1076 -62.15 -60.23 10.68
CA LEU A 1076 -63.39 -60.06 9.91
C LEU A 1076 -63.14 -60.02 8.40
N MET A 1077 -62.07 -59.34 7.96
CA MET A 1077 -61.59 -59.29 6.58
C MET A 1077 -61.05 -60.64 6.14
N VAL A 1078 -60.36 -61.40 7.00
CA VAL A 1078 -59.92 -62.78 6.71
C VAL A 1078 -61.11 -63.74 6.62
N LYS A 1079 -62.16 -63.58 7.45
CA LYS A 1079 -63.43 -64.31 7.32
C LYS A 1079 -64.24 -63.90 6.08
N ALA A 1080 -64.24 -62.63 5.72
CA ALA A 1080 -64.90 -62.13 4.52
C ALA A 1080 -64.15 -62.59 3.26
N CYS A 1081 -62.82 -62.54 3.23
CA CYS A 1081 -61.99 -63.08 2.16
C CYS A 1081 -62.09 -64.60 2.05
N SER A 1082 -62.19 -65.35 3.16
CA SER A 1082 -62.42 -66.81 3.09
C SER A 1082 -63.82 -67.16 2.62
N ALA A 1083 -64.84 -66.37 2.99
CA ALA A 1083 -66.21 -66.49 2.47
C ALA A 1083 -66.32 -66.07 0.99
N LEU A 1084 -65.58 -65.04 0.55
CA LEU A 1084 -65.49 -64.64 -0.86
C LEU A 1084 -64.75 -65.69 -1.69
N ARG A 1085 -63.67 -66.27 -1.15
CA ARG A 1085 -62.90 -67.36 -1.77
C ARG A 1085 -63.72 -68.65 -1.85
N TRP A 1086 -64.60 -68.91 -0.88
CA TRP A 1086 -65.60 -69.99 -0.92
C TRP A 1086 -66.72 -69.72 -1.94
N LYS A 1087 -67.21 -68.48 -2.05
CA LYS A 1087 -68.19 -68.08 -3.08
C LYS A 1087 -67.62 -68.13 -4.50
N ILE A 1088 -66.36 -67.76 -4.70
CA ILE A 1088 -65.67 -67.86 -6.00
C ILE A 1088 -65.40 -69.32 -6.36
N ASN A 1089 -64.98 -70.17 -5.41
CA ASN A 1089 -64.80 -71.61 -5.66
C ASN A 1089 -66.12 -72.35 -5.96
N ASN A 1090 -67.26 -71.88 -5.43
CA ASN A 1090 -68.59 -72.42 -5.75
C ASN A 1090 -69.18 -71.92 -7.08
N ILE A 1091 -68.61 -70.87 -7.71
CA ILE A 1091 -69.01 -70.43 -9.06
C ILE A 1091 -68.27 -71.23 -10.15
N ILE A 1092 -67.10 -71.80 -9.83
CA ILE A 1092 -66.26 -72.55 -10.79
C ILE A 1092 -66.60 -74.06 -10.80
N THR A 1093 -67.46 -74.54 -9.90
CA THR A 1093 -67.78 -75.98 -9.75
C THR A 1093 -69.27 -76.31 -9.96
N SER A 1094 -69.88 -75.79 -11.03
CA SER A 1094 -71.04 -76.44 -11.66
C SER A 1094 -71.04 -76.20 -13.17
N GLU A 1095 -71.11 -77.31 -13.91
CA GLU A 1095 -71.07 -77.50 -15.37
C GLU A 1095 -69.66 -77.54 -16.01
N SER A 1096 -69.21 -78.59 -16.68
CA SER A 1096 -69.76 -79.92 -16.96
C SER A 1096 -68.67 -80.77 -17.64
N TYR A 1097 -68.48 -81.99 -17.14
CA TYR A 1097 -68.32 -83.25 -17.89
C TYR A 1097 -67.85 -83.21 -19.35
N TYR A 1098 -66.78 -83.95 -19.66
CA TYR A 1098 -66.76 -85.09 -20.64
C TYR A 1098 -65.42 -85.86 -20.44
N PRO A 1099 -65.30 -87.14 -20.85
CA PRO A 1099 -65.04 -88.24 -19.93
C PRO A 1099 -63.81 -89.08 -20.33
N TYR A 1100 -63.54 -90.05 -19.46
CA TYR A 1100 -62.56 -91.13 -19.55
C TYR A 1100 -62.38 -91.82 -20.91
N THR A 1101 -61.12 -92.06 -21.28
CA THR A 1101 -60.70 -93.34 -21.90
C THR A 1101 -59.34 -93.79 -21.35
N ALA A 1102 -59.26 -95.08 -21.10
CA ALA A 1102 -58.20 -95.82 -20.42
C ALA A 1102 -57.09 -96.32 -21.36
N SER A 1103 -55.95 -96.73 -20.78
CA SER A 1103 -55.00 -97.80 -21.17
C SER A 1103 -53.56 -97.33 -20.92
N SER A 1104 -52.80 -97.83 -19.94
CA SER A 1104 -52.23 -99.17 -19.75
C SER A 1104 -51.08 -99.52 -20.73
N ARG A 1105 -49.97 -100.00 -20.13
CA ARG A 1105 -48.75 -100.64 -20.70
C ARG A 1105 -47.65 -99.73 -21.23
N VAL A 1106 -46.35 -100.04 -21.13
CA VAL A 1106 -45.47 -100.89 -20.30
C VAL A 1106 -44.04 -100.56 -20.79
N PHE A 1107 -43.06 -100.74 -19.90
CA PHE A 1107 -41.60 -100.75 -20.13
C PHE A 1107 -41.08 -101.19 -21.51
N SER A 1108 -40.14 -100.42 -22.06
CA SER A 1108 -38.81 -100.80 -22.60
C SER A 1108 -38.24 -99.55 -23.33
N GLY A 1109 -36.94 -99.27 -23.37
CA GLY A 1109 -35.77 -100.09 -23.10
C GLY A 1109 -34.58 -99.29 -22.58
N ALA A 1110 -33.55 -100.05 -22.22
CA ALA A 1110 -32.39 -99.67 -21.45
C ALA A 1110 -31.18 -99.27 -22.32
N SER A 1111 -30.14 -98.84 -21.58
CA SER A 1111 -28.70 -98.94 -21.85
C SER A 1111 -27.97 -97.66 -22.31
N GLY A 1112 -26.77 -97.47 -21.76
CA GLY A 1112 -25.84 -96.41 -22.16
C GLY A 1112 -25.02 -95.79 -21.02
N THR A 1113 -24.33 -96.56 -20.17
CA THR A 1113 -22.86 -96.63 -20.07
C THR A 1113 -22.05 -95.31 -19.98
N ARG A 1114 -21.23 -95.24 -18.92
CA ARG A 1114 -19.79 -94.88 -18.89
C ARG A 1114 -19.29 -93.52 -19.44
N SER A 1115 -18.57 -92.84 -18.52
CA SER A 1115 -17.16 -92.43 -18.60
C SER A 1115 -16.71 -91.22 -19.42
N ARG A 1116 -15.98 -90.33 -18.69
CA ARG A 1116 -14.67 -89.69 -18.98
C ARG A 1116 -14.39 -89.14 -20.39
N GLY A 1117 -13.87 -87.90 -20.38
CA GLY A 1117 -13.07 -87.30 -21.46
C GLY A 1117 -13.47 -85.83 -21.60
N SER A 1118 -12.78 -84.88 -20.96
CA SER A 1118 -11.52 -84.27 -21.39
C SER A 1118 -11.64 -83.50 -22.71
N SER A 1119 -11.02 -82.31 -22.69
CA SER A 1119 -10.19 -81.77 -23.77
C SER A 1119 -10.92 -81.33 -25.06
N SER A 1120 -10.66 -80.16 -25.64
CA SER A 1120 -9.55 -79.24 -25.45
C SER A 1120 -9.53 -78.16 -26.55
N VAL A 1121 -8.86 -77.05 -26.23
CA VAL A 1121 -7.87 -76.34 -27.09
C VAL A 1121 -8.46 -75.49 -28.22
N SER A 1122 -8.49 -74.17 -27.99
CA SER A 1122 -7.58 -73.15 -28.59
C SER A 1122 -8.18 -72.58 -29.88
N SER A 1123 -7.97 -71.37 -30.34
CA SER A 1123 -7.01 -70.27 -30.15
C SER A 1123 -7.66 -69.12 -30.95
N GLY A 1124 -7.75 -67.88 -30.51
CA GLY A 1124 -6.64 -66.95 -30.43
C GLY A 1124 -6.96 -65.68 -31.24
N VAL A 1125 -6.43 -64.56 -30.75
CA VAL A 1125 -5.93 -63.41 -31.54
C VAL A 1125 -6.96 -62.47 -32.21
N SER A 1126 -7.14 -61.33 -31.54
CA SER A 1126 -6.80 -59.95 -32.01
C SER A 1126 -7.35 -59.36 -33.32
N SER A 1127 -7.95 -58.18 -33.12
CA SER A 1127 -7.71 -56.91 -33.84
C SER A 1127 -8.71 -56.40 -34.90
N LYS A 1128 -9.16 -55.17 -34.62
CA LYS A 1128 -9.30 -53.94 -35.46
C LYS A 1128 -10.74 -53.39 -35.52
N VAL A 1129 -11.06 -52.25 -34.89
CA VAL A 1129 -10.83 -50.81 -35.22
C VAL A 1129 -12.15 -50.14 -35.67
N ALA A 1130 -12.48 -49.01 -35.02
CA ALA A 1130 -13.28 -47.80 -35.41
C ALA A 1130 -14.76 -47.96 -35.84
N GLU A 1131 -15.72 -47.03 -35.63
CA GLU A 1131 -15.82 -45.62 -35.18
C GLU A 1131 -17.31 -45.35 -34.82
N GLY A 1132 -17.67 -44.63 -33.73
CA GLY A 1132 -18.23 -43.23 -33.72
C GLY A 1132 -19.76 -43.15 -33.96
N ASN A 1133 -20.62 -42.34 -33.33
CA ASN A 1133 -20.56 -41.25 -32.33
C ASN A 1133 -21.98 -40.89 -31.81
N GLN A 1134 -22.09 -40.37 -30.57
CA GLN A 1134 -22.91 -39.24 -29.99
C GLN A 1134 -24.47 -39.17 -30.22
N GLU A 1135 -25.33 -38.58 -29.36
CA GLU A 1135 -25.23 -37.39 -28.48
C GLU A 1135 -26.43 -37.25 -27.48
N ALA A 1136 -26.15 -36.64 -26.31
CA ALA A 1136 -26.86 -35.74 -25.36
C ALA A 1136 -28.41 -35.69 -25.06
N PRO A 1137 -28.80 -35.09 -23.89
CA PRO A 1137 -30.16 -35.07 -23.30
C PRO A 1137 -30.87 -33.70 -23.28
N GLU A 1138 -32.17 -33.68 -22.94
CA GLU A 1138 -33.10 -32.53 -23.03
C GLU A 1138 -33.40 -31.80 -21.69
N GLU A 1139 -33.60 -30.48 -21.81
CA GLU A 1139 -33.99 -29.45 -20.83
C GLU A 1139 -35.52 -29.22 -20.72
N THR A 1140 -35.93 -28.41 -19.72
CA THR A 1140 -36.81 -27.19 -19.79
C THR A 1140 -37.84 -27.13 -18.64
N SER A 1141 -38.31 -26.00 -18.08
CA SER A 1141 -37.97 -24.55 -18.07
C SER A 1141 -38.81 -23.88 -16.97
N LYS A 1142 -38.46 -22.66 -16.51
CA LYS A 1142 -39.44 -21.69 -16.00
C LYS A 1142 -39.05 -20.24 -16.38
N LYS A 1143 -40.08 -19.48 -16.74
CA LYS A 1143 -40.12 -18.18 -17.43
C LYS A 1143 -39.68 -16.97 -16.61
N GLN A 1144 -39.10 -15.99 -17.33
CA GLN A 1144 -39.09 -14.55 -17.03
C GLN A 1144 -40.26 -13.83 -17.70
N SER A 1145 -40.62 -12.66 -17.16
CA SER A 1145 -41.50 -11.65 -17.76
C SER A 1145 -40.80 -10.30 -17.81
N ILE A 1146 -40.96 -9.56 -18.90
CA ILE A 1146 -40.68 -8.13 -19.00
C ILE A 1146 -41.91 -7.42 -19.58
N THR A 1147 -42.35 -6.38 -18.86
CA THR A 1147 -42.63 -5.03 -19.37
C THR A 1147 -42.23 -4.05 -18.29
#